data_AF-A0A9E3KM90-F1
#
_entry.id   AF-A0A9E3KM90-F1
#
_cell.length_a   1.000
_cell.length_b   1.000
_cell.length_c   1.000
_cell.angle_alpha   90.00
_cell.angle_beta   90.00
_cell.angle_gamma   90.00
#
_symmetry.space_group_name_H-M   'P 1'
#
loop_
_entity.id
_entity.type
_entity.pdbx_description
1 polymer ?
#
loop_
_entity_poly.entity_id
_entity_poly.type
_entity_poly.pdbx_seq_one_letter_code
_entity_poly.pdbx_strand_id
1 'polypeptide(L)'
;MRKLTFLLLVLAHATFAQQPAEPKGNGKITGTITDASTKEAVEFATVALVTADGKTIDGTVADLKGKFTLNKVPSGKHTLVISFVGFESKSIAVEISDRRNTIDIGTIALTAETKMLNEVVVEGQRSMVEERVDRTIYNAENDNTTQGGDATDVLKRVPMLTVDFEGNVSLRGSQNVMVLINNKPSTIMASSVADALKQIPAEQIKSVEVITSPAAKYDAEGTGGIINIITKKTTLEGATMNINSSVGFRGSNLGLNGNYRTKKLGLTLGGWSRSNYNIKGAFSNEQTTGNVLNLQRADTRNQNLFGNVNLGFDYDINKYNSLTGSVRLGARNGRNYQDGLLTQRFTNNILGPSSLRNVSTEDLSNNLDLNLTYTKTFDKPQQELSVLGLYSRNNRNNNFSNFFVEENELPSSIAFKNLNDSYNQEATVQVDYQTPIGEKQIVEVGGKNIWRQVYSNFLTFADLDGDGVFTESNSSELNNNLNYDQNITAGYLSYTLNTKSGYGFKTGARYEYTTINAFTRTEANINIPSYGLFVPSVNVSKRFKASTVKAAYNRRIQRPSLQFLNPNIQAANPLNVTIGNPELEPEFTDNFELSISKPIKSTSLSVSTFARNTNNSIQRIREIKGDTILTTFKNIGKENAYGLSLNVNVMAGKLTLGGGGDVYYATLSNNDPNPEYSASNDGVVYSGRLFGGYQLKNNWALQAFGFYRGRQVQLQGFQGGFGVYSLSLNKTFKNKKGNIGFGIENFLQSSMKIRSELNTVTINQRSVNELYNFNAKINFSYRIGKMSFEQQQRGRRSTRRSINNDDMKDGGGMDMGGGMNEGMQQQNGGGLRMGGGMPAASTAKPVLPEAATDTVYQAEGNWVYTVEGGQPGGGGKITIIKDGDAYSGTIKSDRMPQEVKLSKVTVEGNKVYFAYTMNFGGNEVTIDCTAVINENEMTGNMNIGTFRSFPIKATRE
;
A
#
# COMPACT_ATOMS: atom_id res chain seq x y z
N MET A 1 43.30 4.30 6.61
CA MET A 1 44.46 4.86 7.32
C MET A 1 44.39 4.39 8.77
N ARG A 2 45.30 3.51 9.19
CA ARG A 2 45.58 3.14 10.60
C ARG A 2 47.01 3.63 10.89
N LYS A 3 47.34 3.92 12.15
CA LYS A 3 48.54 4.68 12.61
C LYS A 3 48.50 6.21 12.37
N LEU A 4 47.49 6.94 12.90
CA LEU A 4 47.64 8.38 13.19
C LEU A 4 46.62 8.95 14.19
N THR A 5 46.28 8.23 15.28
CA THR A 5 45.24 8.71 16.24
C THR A 5 45.38 8.13 17.66
N PHE A 6 46.61 7.96 18.15
CA PHE A 6 46.87 7.48 19.52
C PHE A 6 48.03 8.20 20.22
N LEU A 7 48.42 9.38 19.70
CA LEU A 7 49.56 10.18 20.15
C LEU A 7 49.15 11.63 20.45
N LEU A 8 47.96 11.82 21.05
CA LEU A 8 47.39 13.15 21.27
C LEU A 8 46.50 13.21 22.53
N LEU A 9 46.95 12.54 23.61
CA LEU A 9 46.31 12.59 24.93
C LEU A 9 47.32 12.65 26.10
N VAL A 10 48.58 13.06 25.84
CA VAL A 10 49.67 13.13 26.84
C VAL A 10 50.39 14.50 26.80
N LEU A 11 49.68 15.55 26.39
CA LEU A 11 50.11 16.94 26.56
C LEU A 11 48.94 17.79 27.11
N ALA A 12 48.65 17.60 28.39
CA ALA A 12 47.97 18.59 29.22
C ALA A 12 48.96 18.96 30.34
N HIS A 13 49.15 20.26 30.59
CA HIS A 13 50.15 20.72 31.56
C HIS A 13 49.65 20.55 32.99
N ALA A 14 50.47 19.96 33.85
CA ALA A 14 50.35 20.09 35.30
C ALA A 14 51.75 20.31 35.88
N THR A 15 52.02 21.51 36.35
CA THR A 15 53.23 21.84 37.11
C THR A 15 53.27 21.02 38.39
N PHE A 16 54.33 20.22 38.60
CA PHE A 16 54.62 19.68 39.93
C PHE A 16 55.06 20.82 40.84
N ALA A 17 54.09 21.41 41.54
CA ALA A 17 54.36 22.23 42.71
C ALA A 17 55.06 21.36 43.76
N GLN A 18 56.03 21.93 44.47
CA GLN A 18 56.63 21.28 45.64
C GLN A 18 55.58 21.22 46.75
N GLN A 19 54.87 20.09 46.85
CA GLN A 19 53.97 19.83 47.96
C GLN A 19 54.82 19.74 49.25
N PRO A 20 54.55 20.57 50.27
CA PRO A 20 55.39 20.63 51.46
C PRO A 20 55.37 19.28 52.19
N ALA A 21 56.53 18.84 52.65
CA ALA A 21 56.65 17.61 53.42
C ALA A 21 56.01 17.78 54.80
N GLU A 22 54.76 17.32 54.96
CA GLU A 22 54.08 17.28 56.24
C GLU A 22 54.88 16.46 57.27
N PRO A 23 54.84 16.82 58.57
CA PRO A 23 55.82 16.39 59.55
C PRO A 23 55.75 14.89 59.81
N LYS A 24 56.80 14.18 59.37
CA LYS A 24 57.04 12.77 59.71
C LYS A 24 57.18 12.63 61.23
N GLY A 25 56.19 12.01 61.85
CA GLY A 25 56.21 11.69 63.28
C GLY A 25 57.13 10.51 63.59
N ASN A 26 57.01 10.01 64.82
CA ASN A 26 57.77 8.84 65.30
C ASN A 26 56.85 7.67 65.73
N GLY A 27 55.55 7.76 65.44
CA GLY A 27 54.60 6.67 65.67
C GLY A 27 54.75 5.54 64.64
N LYS A 28 54.36 4.33 65.04
CA LYS A 28 54.26 3.16 64.16
C LYS A 28 52.92 2.48 64.39
N ILE A 29 52.23 2.10 63.31
CA ILE A 29 51.01 1.28 63.39
C ILE A 29 51.24 -0.02 62.64
N THR A 30 50.84 -1.13 63.25
CA THR A 30 50.83 -2.46 62.64
C THR A 30 49.45 -3.10 62.76
N GLY A 31 49.20 -4.11 61.93
CA GLY A 31 48.01 -4.94 62.02
C GLY A 31 48.04 -6.03 60.95
N THR A 32 47.05 -6.92 61.00
CA THR A 32 46.86 -8.02 60.03
C THR A 32 45.45 -7.92 59.44
N ILE A 33 45.29 -8.07 58.14
CA ILE A 33 44.00 -7.94 57.44
C ILE A 33 43.58 -9.33 56.94
N THR A 34 42.34 -9.71 57.20
CA THR A 34 41.80 -11.06 56.92
C THR A 34 40.40 -10.99 56.33
N ASP A 35 40.00 -12.04 55.61
CA ASP A 35 38.62 -12.21 55.16
C ASP A 35 37.71 -12.53 56.35
N ALA A 36 36.58 -11.83 56.47
CA ALA A 36 35.65 -12.02 57.58
C ALA A 36 35.00 -13.42 57.61
N SER A 37 34.89 -14.09 56.46
CA SER A 37 34.30 -15.40 56.27
C SER A 37 35.35 -16.53 56.32
N THR A 38 36.42 -16.48 55.53
CA THR A 38 37.41 -17.59 55.44
C THR A 38 38.50 -17.53 56.52
N LYS A 39 38.72 -16.36 57.13
CA LYS A 39 39.84 -16.05 58.04
C LYS A 39 41.23 -16.08 57.40
N GLU A 40 41.32 -16.27 56.09
CA GLU A 40 42.57 -16.18 55.35
C GLU A 40 43.05 -14.72 55.26
N ALA A 41 44.34 -14.53 54.97
CA ALA A 41 44.93 -13.21 54.85
C ALA A 41 44.48 -12.49 53.57
N VAL A 42 44.11 -11.21 53.67
CA VAL A 42 43.89 -10.37 52.48
C VAL A 42 45.23 -9.73 52.11
N GLU A 43 45.96 -10.44 51.25
CA GLU A 43 47.20 -9.94 50.65
C GLU A 43 46.95 -8.64 49.87
N PHE A 44 47.94 -7.74 49.83
CA PHE A 44 47.91 -6.51 49.05
C PHE A 44 46.75 -5.52 49.35
N ALA A 45 46.05 -5.68 50.47
CA ALA A 45 45.09 -4.69 50.97
C ALA A 45 45.77 -3.31 51.16
N THR A 46 45.15 -2.26 50.62
CA THR A 46 45.64 -0.88 50.73
C THR A 46 45.17 -0.26 52.05
N VAL A 47 46.11 0.29 52.80
CA VAL A 47 45.87 0.91 54.11
C VAL A 47 46.30 2.38 54.05
N ALA A 48 45.32 3.28 53.94
CA ALA A 48 45.54 4.73 53.91
C ALA A 48 45.30 5.34 55.29
N LEU A 49 46.23 6.18 55.75
CA LEU A 49 46.05 7.03 56.92
C LEU A 49 45.44 8.36 56.48
N VAL A 50 44.31 8.74 57.05
CA VAL A 50 43.62 10.00 56.77
C VAL A 50 43.40 10.81 58.04
N THR A 51 43.35 12.13 57.91
CA THR A 51 42.93 13.05 58.98
C THR A 51 41.43 12.90 59.31
N ALA A 52 40.96 13.54 60.38
CA ALA A 52 39.55 13.55 60.74
C ALA A 52 38.63 14.24 59.68
N ASP A 53 39.19 15.14 58.86
CA ASP A 53 38.54 15.75 57.69
C ASP A 53 38.67 14.93 56.39
N GLY A 54 39.27 13.73 56.44
CA GLY A 54 39.32 12.78 55.33
C GLY A 54 40.46 12.99 54.32
N LYS A 55 41.39 13.90 54.60
CA LYS A 55 42.59 14.13 53.77
C LYS A 55 43.63 13.05 54.04
N THR A 56 44.14 12.41 52.99
CA THR A 56 45.20 11.39 53.11
C THR A 56 46.54 12.01 53.55
N ILE A 57 47.17 11.38 54.53
CA ILE A 57 48.46 11.77 55.13
C ILE A 57 49.58 10.88 54.58
N ASP A 58 49.38 9.55 54.66
CA ASP A 58 50.35 8.53 54.25
C ASP A 58 49.61 7.21 53.92
N GLY A 59 50.30 6.22 53.37
CA GLY A 59 49.70 4.93 53.03
C GLY A 59 50.69 3.78 52.90
N THR A 60 50.20 2.55 53.08
CA THR A 60 50.97 1.32 52.96
C THR A 60 50.10 0.21 52.35
N VAL A 61 50.72 -0.94 52.06
CA VAL A 61 50.07 -2.12 51.47
C VAL A 61 50.40 -3.35 52.32
N ALA A 62 49.44 -4.24 52.49
CA ALA A 62 49.62 -5.50 53.23
C ALA A 62 50.47 -6.52 52.47
N ASP A 63 51.27 -7.31 53.20
CA ASP A 63 52.12 -8.38 52.66
C ASP A 63 51.34 -9.67 52.32
N LEU A 64 52.07 -10.71 51.88
CA LEU A 64 51.56 -12.07 51.60
C LEU A 64 51.02 -12.82 52.84
N LYS A 65 50.93 -12.16 54.00
CA LYS A 65 50.32 -12.67 55.23
C LYS A 65 49.29 -11.67 55.77
N GLY A 66 48.85 -10.73 54.95
CA GLY A 66 47.89 -9.68 55.30
C GLY A 66 48.45 -8.64 56.26
N LYS A 67 49.75 -8.68 56.59
CA LYS A 67 50.36 -7.78 57.58
C LYS A 67 50.78 -6.49 56.93
N PHE A 68 50.42 -5.38 57.56
CA PHE A 68 50.84 -4.06 57.13
C PHE A 68 51.66 -3.36 58.22
N THR A 69 52.40 -2.33 57.82
CA THR A 69 53.09 -1.44 58.74
C THR A 69 53.13 -0.02 58.17
N LEU A 70 52.60 0.93 58.94
CA LEU A 70 52.82 2.37 58.74
C LEU A 70 53.90 2.82 59.72
N ASN A 71 54.90 3.53 59.21
CA ASN A 71 56.00 4.08 60.00
C ASN A 71 55.97 5.61 59.91
N LYS A 72 56.49 6.30 60.94
CA LYS A 72 56.59 7.77 60.99
C LYS A 72 55.24 8.50 61.05
N VAL A 73 54.25 7.85 61.65
CA VAL A 73 52.91 8.42 61.84
C VAL A 73 52.97 9.58 62.85
N PRO A 74 52.30 10.73 62.60
CA PRO A 74 52.21 11.85 63.54
C PRO A 74 51.45 11.49 64.83
N SER A 75 51.79 12.13 65.95
CA SER A 75 51.00 12.07 67.18
C SER A 75 49.60 12.71 66.96
N GLY A 76 48.58 12.21 67.64
CA GLY A 76 47.18 12.69 67.52
C GLY A 76 46.19 11.65 66.97
N LYS A 77 44.96 12.11 66.68
CA LYS A 77 43.83 11.29 66.20
C LYS A 77 43.78 11.26 64.68
N HIS A 78 43.75 10.04 64.13
CA HIS A 78 43.66 9.75 62.70
C HIS A 78 42.60 8.69 62.43
N THR A 79 42.29 8.44 61.16
CA THR A 79 41.52 7.27 60.72
C THR A 79 42.35 6.46 59.74
N LEU A 80 42.32 5.14 59.85
CA LEU A 80 42.83 4.22 58.85
C LEU A 80 41.67 3.75 57.97
N VAL A 81 41.78 4.01 56.67
CA VAL A 81 40.85 3.50 55.65
C VAL A 81 41.53 2.32 54.97
N ILE A 82 40.94 1.14 55.13
CA ILE A 82 41.45 -0.12 54.59
C ILE A 82 40.55 -0.55 53.45
N SER A 83 41.13 -0.87 52.30
CA SER A 83 40.39 -1.23 51.09
C SER A 83 41.13 -2.28 50.25
N PHE A 84 40.37 -3.18 49.64
CA PHE A 84 40.88 -4.14 48.67
C PHE A 84 39.82 -4.42 47.60
N VAL A 85 40.22 -4.83 46.40
CA VAL A 85 39.28 -5.06 45.30
C VAL A 85 38.42 -6.28 45.61
N GLY A 86 37.09 -6.10 45.60
CA GLY A 86 36.14 -7.15 45.98
C GLY A 86 35.80 -7.19 47.48
N PHE A 87 36.22 -6.19 48.27
CA PHE A 87 35.89 -6.06 49.69
C PHE A 87 35.31 -4.69 50.02
N GLU A 88 34.43 -4.62 51.01
CA GLU A 88 33.91 -3.37 51.56
C GLU A 88 35.03 -2.62 52.30
N SER A 89 35.24 -1.35 51.93
CA SER A 89 36.24 -0.49 52.58
C SER A 89 35.89 -0.22 54.04
N LYS A 90 36.86 -0.41 54.95
CA LYS A 90 36.66 -0.35 56.40
C LYS A 90 37.48 0.76 57.04
N SER A 91 36.82 1.64 57.80
CA SER A 91 37.45 2.76 58.51
C SER A 91 37.62 2.45 60.00
N ILE A 92 38.79 2.74 60.55
CA ILE A 92 39.14 2.52 61.98
C ILE A 92 39.80 3.79 62.54
N ALA A 93 39.23 4.36 63.59
CA ALA A 93 39.86 5.47 64.31
C ALA A 93 41.06 4.98 65.13
N VAL A 94 42.17 5.73 65.10
CA VAL A 94 43.40 5.43 65.83
C VAL A 94 43.99 6.70 66.44
N GLU A 95 44.54 6.60 67.64
CA GLU A 95 45.12 7.74 68.37
C GLU A 95 46.55 7.42 68.81
N ILE A 96 47.52 8.22 68.37
CA ILE A 96 48.92 8.07 68.76
C ILE A 96 49.26 9.05 69.88
N SER A 97 49.44 8.49 71.08
CA SER A 97 50.05 9.16 72.23
C SER A 97 51.58 9.28 72.07
N ASP A 98 52.18 10.27 72.74
CA ASP A 98 53.42 10.86 72.26
C ASP A 98 54.68 9.98 72.42
N ARG A 99 55.49 9.92 71.35
CA ARG A 99 56.90 9.48 71.30
C ARG A 99 57.23 8.08 71.84
N ARG A 100 57.05 7.07 70.96
CA ARG A 100 57.71 5.73 70.85
C ARG A 100 56.74 4.54 70.77
N ASN A 101 55.44 4.74 70.97
CA ASN A 101 54.48 3.64 70.90
C ASN A 101 54.38 3.07 69.46
N THR A 102 54.58 1.76 69.34
CA THR A 102 54.05 0.96 68.23
C THR A 102 52.65 0.51 68.65
N ILE A 103 51.63 0.89 67.89
CA ILE A 103 50.27 0.44 68.11
C ILE A 103 49.99 -0.72 67.16
N ASP A 104 49.81 -1.92 67.71
CA ASP A 104 49.21 -3.03 66.96
C ASP A 104 47.68 -2.93 67.11
N ILE A 105 46.98 -2.72 65.99
CA ILE A 105 45.50 -2.71 65.98
C ILE A 105 44.91 -4.11 65.70
N GLY A 106 45.74 -5.15 65.71
CA GLY A 106 45.32 -6.55 65.72
C GLY A 106 44.85 -7.04 64.35
N THR A 107 43.84 -7.93 64.38
CA THR A 107 43.32 -8.58 63.17
C THR A 107 42.03 -7.92 62.69
N ILE A 108 42.05 -7.47 61.43
CA ILE A 108 41.01 -6.64 60.81
C ILE A 108 40.30 -7.46 59.76
N ALA A 109 39.12 -7.98 60.11
CA ALA A 109 38.25 -8.68 59.19
C ALA A 109 37.59 -7.70 58.18
N LEU A 110 37.76 -7.94 56.88
CA LEU A 110 37.04 -7.27 55.79
C LEU A 110 35.90 -8.16 55.27
N THR A 111 34.76 -7.57 54.91
CA THR A 111 33.62 -8.27 54.29
C THR A 111 33.78 -8.25 52.77
N ALA A 112 33.61 -9.38 52.09
CA ALA A 112 33.63 -9.43 50.62
C ALA A 112 32.41 -8.69 50.03
N GLU A 113 32.64 -7.77 49.10
CA GLU A 113 31.58 -6.99 48.44
C GLU A 113 31.04 -7.75 47.22
N THR A 114 29.90 -8.43 47.37
CA THR A 114 29.24 -9.18 46.28
C THR A 114 28.54 -8.28 45.26
N LYS A 115 29.28 -7.42 44.56
CA LYS A 115 28.81 -6.80 43.32
C LYS A 115 28.83 -7.84 42.20
N MET A 116 27.65 -8.27 41.75
CA MET A 116 27.54 -8.98 40.47
C MET A 116 28.02 -8.05 39.35
N LEU A 117 29.16 -8.37 38.76
CA LEU A 117 29.62 -7.72 37.52
C LEU A 117 28.57 -7.98 36.44
N ASN A 118 27.97 -6.90 35.92
CA ASN A 118 27.25 -7.00 34.65
C ASN A 118 28.24 -7.50 33.59
N GLU A 119 27.87 -8.60 32.93
CA GLU A 119 28.63 -9.20 31.83
C GLU A 119 29.06 -8.09 30.84
N VAL A 120 30.36 -7.93 30.64
CA VAL A 120 30.90 -7.00 29.63
C VAL A 120 30.74 -7.66 28.26
N VAL A 121 29.49 -7.74 27.81
CA VAL A 121 29.14 -8.12 26.45
C VAL A 121 29.79 -7.10 25.53
N VAL A 122 30.80 -7.52 24.78
CA VAL A 122 31.42 -6.70 23.73
C VAL A 122 30.45 -6.63 22.55
N GLU A 123 29.35 -5.88 22.70
CA GLU A 123 28.48 -5.46 21.61
C GLU A 123 29.27 -4.51 20.70
N GLY A 124 30.07 -5.11 19.81
CA GLY A 124 30.74 -4.37 18.74
C GLY A 124 29.69 -3.61 17.93
N GLN A 125 29.80 -2.27 17.93
CA GLN A 125 28.79 -1.35 17.40
C GLN A 125 28.19 -1.84 16.08
N ARG A 126 26.88 -2.08 16.06
CA ARG A 126 26.19 -2.49 14.82
C ARG A 126 26.34 -1.35 13.82
N SER A 127 26.88 -1.67 12.64
CA SER A 127 27.06 -0.69 11.56
C SER A 127 25.75 0.04 11.28
N MET A 128 25.79 1.37 11.28
CA MET A 128 24.62 2.26 11.12
C MET A 128 23.80 1.91 9.86
N VAL A 129 24.46 1.40 8.81
CA VAL A 129 23.81 0.66 7.73
C VAL A 129 24.33 -0.78 7.71
N GLU A 130 23.40 -1.73 7.80
CA GLU A 130 23.55 -3.14 7.48
C GLU A 130 22.82 -3.45 6.18
N GLU A 131 23.40 -4.28 5.34
CA GLU A 131 22.79 -4.69 4.07
C GLU A 131 22.59 -6.19 4.08
N ARG A 132 21.37 -6.62 3.75
CA ARG A 132 20.97 -8.02 3.57
C ARG A 132 20.48 -8.24 2.14
N VAL A 133 20.28 -9.51 1.81
CA VAL A 133 19.88 -9.94 0.48
C VAL A 133 18.53 -9.37 0.02
N ASP A 134 17.53 -9.34 0.91
CA ASP A 134 16.20 -8.83 0.59
C ASP A 134 15.95 -7.39 1.08
N ARG A 135 16.82 -6.82 1.92
CA ARG A 135 16.58 -5.50 2.54
C ARG A 135 17.84 -4.71 2.95
N THR A 136 17.77 -3.39 2.86
CA THR A 136 18.73 -2.45 3.45
C THR A 136 18.27 -2.06 4.85
N ILE A 137 19.08 -2.29 5.88
CA ILE A 137 18.76 -2.05 7.29
C ILE A 137 19.55 -0.85 7.84
N TYR A 138 18.86 0.24 8.14
CA TYR A 138 19.38 1.36 8.91
C TYR A 138 19.23 1.09 10.41
N ASN A 139 20.34 0.87 11.13
CA ASN A 139 20.34 0.54 12.55
C ASN A 139 20.26 1.79 13.43
N ALA A 140 19.09 2.44 13.43
CA ALA A 140 18.75 3.64 14.19
C ALA A 140 19.14 3.61 15.67
N GLU A 141 19.18 2.42 16.31
CA GLU A 141 19.62 2.27 17.71
C GLU A 141 21.05 2.77 17.97
N ASN A 142 21.88 2.91 16.93
CA ASN A 142 23.28 3.37 17.00
C ASN A 142 23.46 4.83 16.52
N ASP A 143 22.41 5.53 16.12
CA ASP A 143 22.49 6.93 15.70
C ASP A 143 21.98 7.89 16.79
N ASN A 144 22.90 8.27 17.68
CA ASN A 144 22.66 9.26 18.72
C ASN A 144 22.18 10.62 18.18
N THR A 145 22.41 10.94 16.90
CA THR A 145 21.96 12.23 16.33
C THR A 145 20.49 12.22 15.88
N THR A 146 19.74 11.15 16.18
CA THR A 146 18.26 11.08 16.10
C THR A 146 17.53 11.33 17.42
N GLN A 147 18.25 11.46 18.55
CA GLN A 147 17.63 11.67 19.87
C GLN A 147 16.74 12.92 19.91
N GLY A 148 15.60 12.85 20.61
CA GLY A 148 14.61 13.94 20.69
C GLY A 148 13.79 14.22 19.41
N GLY A 149 13.90 13.36 18.38
CA GLY A 149 13.10 13.39 17.13
C GLY A 149 12.05 12.28 17.03
N ASP A 150 11.41 12.16 15.86
CA ASP A 150 10.42 11.11 15.55
C ASP A 150 10.84 10.19 14.38
N ALA A 151 10.00 9.23 13.99
CA ALA A 151 10.34 8.28 12.92
C ALA A 151 10.62 8.96 11.58
N THR A 152 10.04 10.12 11.28
CA THR A 152 10.36 10.86 10.05
C THR A 152 11.83 11.31 10.07
N ASP A 153 12.35 11.71 11.23
CA ASP A 153 13.75 12.13 11.40
C ASP A 153 14.74 10.96 11.30
N VAL A 154 14.30 9.74 11.63
CA VAL A 154 15.05 8.51 11.37
C VAL A 154 14.97 8.16 9.88
N LEU A 155 13.79 8.15 9.28
CA LEU A 155 13.57 7.77 7.88
C LEU A 155 14.32 8.66 6.88
N LYS A 156 14.49 9.96 7.17
CA LYS A 156 15.30 10.89 6.35
C LYS A 156 16.78 10.45 6.19
N ARG A 157 17.28 9.55 7.05
CA ARG A 157 18.66 9.03 7.05
C ARG A 157 18.80 7.66 6.40
N VAL A 158 17.68 7.00 6.14
CA VAL A 158 17.65 5.63 5.60
C VAL A 158 17.99 5.68 4.10
N PRO A 159 18.93 4.85 3.60
CA PRO A 159 19.25 4.79 2.18
C PRO A 159 18.01 4.51 1.31
N MET A 160 18.00 5.07 0.10
CA MET A 160 16.92 4.97 -0.90
C MET A 160 15.58 5.64 -0.53
N LEU A 161 15.42 6.13 0.72
CA LEU A 161 14.21 6.82 1.16
C LEU A 161 14.34 8.34 1.09
N THR A 162 13.27 9.00 0.70
CA THR A 162 13.09 10.46 0.83
C THR A 162 11.83 10.72 1.65
N VAL A 163 11.91 11.67 2.59
CA VAL A 163 10.79 12.11 3.41
C VAL A 163 10.66 13.62 3.33
N ASP A 164 9.45 14.12 3.13
CA ASP A 164 9.14 15.55 3.24
C ASP A 164 8.95 16.00 4.71
N PHE A 165 8.36 17.17 4.95
CA PHE A 165 8.11 17.71 6.29
C PHE A 165 6.66 17.47 6.76
N GLU A 166 5.74 17.32 5.81
CA GLU A 166 4.42 16.72 5.99
C GLU A 166 4.54 15.30 6.57
N GLY A 167 5.65 14.61 6.32
CA GLY A 167 6.05 13.31 6.86
C GLY A 167 5.87 12.14 5.89
N ASN A 168 5.50 12.41 4.64
CA ASN A 168 5.27 11.38 3.62
C ASN A 168 6.61 10.77 3.19
N VAL A 169 6.61 9.45 2.99
CA VAL A 169 7.81 8.67 2.69
C VAL A 169 7.72 8.13 1.27
N SER A 170 8.86 8.05 0.58
CA SER A 170 8.95 7.45 -0.74
C SER A 170 10.28 6.75 -0.96
N LEU A 171 10.26 5.65 -1.71
CA LEU A 171 11.38 4.77 -2.00
C LEU A 171 11.77 4.87 -3.48
N ARG A 172 13.02 5.25 -3.76
CA ARG A 172 13.63 5.47 -5.09
C ARG A 172 12.94 6.55 -5.95
N GLY A 173 11.68 6.31 -6.31
CA GLY A 173 10.77 7.19 -7.03
C GLY A 173 9.37 7.24 -6.41
N SER A 174 8.93 6.10 -5.87
CA SER A 174 7.53 5.79 -5.58
C SER A 174 7.10 6.22 -4.18
N GLN A 175 5.92 6.82 -4.07
CA GLN A 175 5.13 6.88 -2.82
C GLN A 175 4.23 5.64 -2.62
N ASN A 176 4.06 4.77 -3.63
CA ASN A 176 3.44 3.45 -3.45
C ASN A 176 4.45 2.52 -2.76
N VAL A 177 4.55 2.68 -1.44
CA VAL A 177 5.44 1.93 -0.53
C VAL A 177 4.65 1.38 0.65
N MET A 178 4.78 0.09 0.93
CA MET A 178 4.12 -0.51 2.08
C MET A 178 4.94 -0.22 3.35
N VAL A 179 4.39 0.59 4.27
CA VAL A 179 5.06 0.91 5.54
C VAL A 179 4.58 -0.01 6.66
N LEU A 180 5.53 -0.78 7.19
CA LEU A 180 5.39 -1.75 8.27
C LEU A 180 6.05 -1.24 9.56
N ILE A 181 5.57 -1.73 10.71
CA ILE A 181 6.21 -1.58 12.02
C ILE A 181 6.41 -2.98 12.61
N ASN A 182 7.64 -3.41 12.88
CA ASN A 182 7.96 -4.78 13.36
C ASN A 182 7.44 -5.91 12.44
N ASN A 183 7.54 -5.72 11.12
CA ASN A 183 6.94 -6.51 10.03
C ASN A 183 5.41 -6.37 9.87
N LYS A 184 4.76 -5.47 10.62
CA LYS A 184 3.30 -5.33 10.68
C LYS A 184 2.78 -4.15 9.85
N PRO A 185 1.86 -4.33 8.90
CA PRO A 185 0.97 -3.26 8.50
C PRO A 185 0.23 -2.76 9.74
N SER A 186 0.16 -1.44 9.93
CA SER A 186 -0.38 -0.85 11.14
C SER A 186 -1.67 -0.09 10.83
N THR A 187 -2.71 -0.30 11.63
CA THR A 187 -3.97 0.46 11.54
C THR A 187 -3.74 1.97 11.62
N ILE A 188 -2.73 2.38 12.41
CA ILE A 188 -2.26 3.76 12.53
C ILE A 188 -1.77 4.28 11.16
N MET A 189 -0.92 3.51 10.49
CA MET A 189 -0.35 3.82 9.16
C MET A 189 -1.41 3.81 8.04
N ALA A 190 -2.44 2.95 8.15
CA ALA A 190 -3.50 2.84 7.15
C ALA A 190 -4.34 4.13 6.98
N SER A 191 -4.42 4.95 8.04
CA SER A 191 -5.01 6.30 8.01
C SER A 191 -4.14 7.32 7.28
N SER A 192 -2.85 7.32 7.63
CA SER A 192 -1.84 8.29 7.21
C SER A 192 -0.49 7.77 7.68
N VAL A 193 0.38 7.40 6.73
CA VAL A 193 1.75 6.97 7.01
C VAL A 193 2.51 8.09 7.74
N ALA A 194 2.37 9.33 7.29
CA ALA A 194 3.06 10.49 7.83
C ALA A 194 2.74 10.76 9.30
N ASP A 195 1.45 10.73 9.67
CA ASP A 195 1.02 10.98 11.06
C ASP A 195 1.37 9.81 11.99
N ALA A 196 1.32 8.58 11.49
CA ALA A 196 1.71 7.39 12.22
C ALA A 196 3.22 7.38 12.53
N LEU A 197 4.05 7.85 11.59
CA LEU A 197 5.49 8.02 11.80
C LEU A 197 5.80 9.06 12.86
N LYS A 198 5.16 10.24 12.79
CA LYS A 198 5.32 11.31 13.77
C LYS A 198 4.99 10.87 15.20
N GLN A 199 4.13 9.87 15.39
CA GLN A 199 3.77 9.31 16.70
C GLN A 199 4.84 8.39 17.31
N ILE A 200 5.78 7.87 16.52
CA ILE A 200 6.85 6.96 16.98
C ILE A 200 8.09 7.80 17.30
N PRO A 201 8.56 7.89 18.57
CA PRO A 201 9.80 8.57 18.93
C PRO A 201 11.01 7.86 18.33
N ALA A 202 11.95 8.61 17.78
CA ALA A 202 13.16 8.09 17.12
C ALA A 202 13.96 7.15 18.02
N GLU A 203 14.13 7.52 19.29
CA GLU A 203 14.84 6.75 20.32
C GLU A 203 14.29 5.34 20.53
N GLN A 204 13.01 5.11 20.20
CA GLN A 204 12.32 3.84 20.35
C GLN A 204 12.36 3.00 19.07
N ILE A 205 12.93 3.51 17.98
CA ILE A 205 13.24 2.74 16.78
C ILE A 205 14.56 2.00 17.02
N LYS A 206 14.54 0.69 16.74
CA LYS A 206 15.72 -0.16 16.72
C LYS A 206 16.41 -0.06 15.36
N SER A 207 15.65 -0.27 14.29
CA SER A 207 16.15 -0.19 12.92
C SER A 207 15.01 0.08 11.94
N VAL A 208 15.33 0.54 10.74
CA VAL A 208 14.41 0.59 9.61
C VAL A 208 14.98 -0.28 8.50
N GLU A 209 14.18 -1.18 7.97
CA GLU A 209 14.54 -2.03 6.84
C GLU A 209 13.83 -1.57 5.56
N VAL A 210 14.48 -1.69 4.40
CA VAL A 210 13.97 -1.24 3.10
C VAL A 210 14.13 -2.37 2.08
N ILE A 211 13.01 -2.94 1.64
CA ILE A 211 12.92 -4.03 0.67
C ILE A 211 12.52 -3.44 -0.67
N THR A 212 13.45 -3.41 -1.63
CA THR A 212 13.20 -2.93 -3.02
C THR A 212 12.76 -4.05 -3.96
N SER A 213 13.04 -5.29 -3.57
CA SER A 213 12.88 -6.50 -4.38
C SER A 213 12.21 -7.56 -3.49
N PRO A 214 10.87 -7.52 -3.34
CA PRO A 214 10.17 -8.48 -2.50
C PRO A 214 10.36 -9.92 -3.01
N ALA A 215 10.33 -10.88 -2.08
CA ALA A 215 10.40 -12.31 -2.40
C ALA A 215 8.99 -12.92 -2.56
N ALA A 216 8.90 -14.08 -3.21
CA ALA A 216 7.66 -14.80 -3.60
C ALA A 216 6.57 -15.07 -2.54
N LYS A 217 6.77 -14.67 -1.27
CA LYS A 217 5.70 -14.63 -0.24
C LYS A 217 4.83 -13.38 -0.32
N TYR A 218 5.37 -12.30 -0.86
CA TYR A 218 4.59 -11.17 -1.32
C TYR A 218 4.12 -11.52 -2.73
N ASP A 219 2.96 -11.00 -3.10
CA ASP A 219 2.42 -11.23 -4.42
C ASP A 219 3.32 -10.63 -5.52
N ALA A 220 3.18 -11.14 -6.74
CA ALA A 220 4.03 -10.81 -7.89
C ALA A 220 3.70 -9.43 -8.52
N GLU A 221 3.35 -8.47 -7.67
CA GLU A 221 2.36 -7.41 -7.93
C GLU A 221 2.95 -6.00 -7.68
N GLY A 222 2.15 -4.95 -7.87
CA GLY A 222 2.57 -3.57 -8.19
C GLY A 222 3.44 -2.77 -7.21
N THR A 223 3.82 -3.28 -6.03
CA THR A 223 4.51 -2.47 -5.01
C THR A 223 5.87 -1.91 -5.46
N GLY A 224 6.12 -0.64 -5.11
CA GLY A 224 7.42 0.04 -5.27
C GLY A 224 8.45 -0.30 -4.18
N GLY A 225 8.14 -1.29 -3.34
CA GLY A 225 8.93 -1.75 -2.21
C GLY A 225 8.29 -1.51 -0.84
N ILE A 226 8.95 -1.98 0.20
CA ILE A 226 8.41 -2.12 1.56
C ILE A 226 9.40 -1.48 2.55
N ILE A 227 8.89 -0.72 3.52
CA ILE A 227 9.67 -0.01 4.54
C ILE A 227 9.25 -0.54 5.90
N ASN A 228 10.17 -1.07 6.71
CA ASN A 228 9.83 -1.81 7.92
C ASN A 228 10.55 -1.27 9.17
N ILE A 229 9.80 -0.66 10.07
CA ILE A 229 10.32 0.02 11.26
C ILE A 229 10.30 -0.93 12.46
N ILE A 230 11.45 -1.52 12.78
CA ILE A 230 11.62 -2.35 13.99
C ILE A 230 11.79 -1.43 15.21
N THR A 231 11.06 -1.66 16.29
CA THR A 231 11.13 -0.86 17.53
C THR A 231 11.86 -1.59 18.67
N LYS A 232 12.47 -0.84 19.59
CA LYS A 232 13.18 -1.37 20.78
C LYS A 232 12.22 -1.93 21.83
N LYS A 233 11.05 -1.30 21.97
CA LYS A 233 9.93 -1.74 22.82
C LYS A 233 8.71 -2.04 21.94
N THR A 234 7.86 -2.99 22.33
CA THR A 234 6.79 -3.55 21.49
C THR A 234 5.43 -2.86 21.59
N THR A 235 5.20 -2.04 22.61
CA THR A 235 3.90 -1.38 22.88
C THR A 235 4.08 0.11 23.20
N LEU A 236 3.50 0.96 22.33
CA LEU A 236 3.11 2.32 22.69
C LEU A 236 1.80 2.25 23.49
N GLU A 237 1.68 3.03 24.55
CA GLU A 237 0.45 3.15 25.35
C GLU A 237 0.11 4.62 25.61
N GLY A 238 -1.18 4.89 25.87
CA GLY A 238 -1.72 6.24 26.01
C GLY A 238 -2.66 6.62 24.87
N ALA A 239 -2.79 7.93 24.62
CA ALA A 239 -3.73 8.49 23.65
C ALA A 239 -3.10 9.64 22.88
N THR A 240 -3.30 9.67 21.57
CA THR A 240 -2.93 10.80 20.69
C THR A 240 -4.04 11.08 19.70
N MET A 241 -4.29 12.36 19.43
CA MET A 241 -5.14 12.79 18.32
C MET A 241 -4.40 13.83 17.50
N ASN A 242 -4.16 13.53 16.22
CA ASN A 242 -3.59 14.49 15.27
C ASN A 242 -4.74 15.17 14.51
N ILE A 243 -4.61 16.47 14.29
CA ILE A 243 -5.48 17.30 13.50
C ILE A 243 -4.61 17.96 12.44
N ASN A 244 -4.88 17.68 11.18
CA ASN A 244 -4.24 18.29 10.02
C ASN A 244 -5.30 19.05 9.22
N SER A 245 -4.97 20.22 8.70
CA SER A 245 -5.84 20.92 7.75
C SER A 245 -5.02 21.85 6.85
N SER A 246 -5.53 22.12 5.66
CA SER A 246 -5.03 23.19 4.81
C SER A 246 -6.13 23.82 3.99
N VAL A 247 -5.93 25.08 3.63
CA VAL A 247 -6.81 25.86 2.74
C VAL A 247 -5.93 26.61 1.76
N GLY A 248 -6.25 26.52 0.47
CA GLY A 248 -5.54 27.21 -0.60
C GLY A 248 -6.42 27.45 -1.83
N PHE A 249 -5.89 28.19 -2.81
CA PHE A 249 -6.67 28.68 -3.95
C PHE A 249 -7.32 27.58 -4.80
N ARG A 250 -6.75 26.38 -4.84
CA ARG A 250 -7.28 25.24 -5.64
C ARG A 250 -7.91 24.12 -4.80
N GLY A 251 -7.99 24.27 -3.48
CA GLY A 251 -8.58 23.22 -2.62
C GLY A 251 -8.34 23.37 -1.13
N SER A 252 -8.94 22.47 -0.36
CA SER A 252 -8.79 22.36 1.10
C SER A 252 -8.67 20.90 1.52
N ASN A 253 -8.19 20.66 2.75
CA ASN A 253 -8.34 19.36 3.41
C ASN A 253 -8.49 19.48 4.93
N LEU A 254 -9.01 18.41 5.51
CA LEU A 254 -9.12 18.17 6.95
C LEU A 254 -8.78 16.69 7.19
N GLY A 255 -7.91 16.41 8.15
CA GLY A 255 -7.55 15.06 8.59
C GLY A 255 -7.57 14.99 10.11
N LEU A 256 -8.25 13.97 10.65
CA LEU A 256 -8.33 13.66 12.06
C LEU A 256 -7.80 12.24 12.28
N ASN A 257 -6.86 12.05 13.19
CA ASN A 257 -6.32 10.72 13.47
C ASN A 257 -6.12 10.48 14.97
N GLY A 258 -7.10 9.82 15.58
CA GLY A 258 -7.07 9.34 16.96
C GLY A 258 -6.48 7.94 17.07
N ASN A 259 -5.57 7.74 18.02
CA ASN A 259 -5.05 6.44 18.41
C ASN A 259 -5.05 6.33 19.94
N TYR A 260 -5.48 5.18 20.43
CA TYR A 260 -5.55 4.82 21.84
C TYR A 260 -4.98 3.42 22.05
N ARG A 261 -4.12 3.21 23.05
CA ARG A 261 -3.63 1.87 23.39
C ARG A 261 -3.41 1.70 24.89
N THR A 262 -3.86 0.55 25.40
CA THR A 262 -3.73 0.12 26.79
C THR A 262 -3.47 -1.39 26.86
N LYS A 263 -2.29 -1.77 27.36
CA LYS A 263 -1.75 -3.12 27.64
C LYS A 263 -1.82 -4.13 26.50
N LYS A 264 -3.03 -4.62 26.20
CA LYS A 264 -3.34 -5.61 25.16
C LYS A 264 -4.15 -5.02 24.00
N LEU A 265 -4.97 -4.00 24.25
CA LEU A 265 -5.92 -3.42 23.30
C LEU A 265 -5.36 -2.12 22.71
N GLY A 266 -5.26 -2.06 21.38
CA GLY A 266 -5.10 -0.83 20.62
C GLY A 266 -6.34 -0.54 19.78
N LEU A 267 -6.65 0.74 19.59
CA LEU A 267 -7.73 1.26 18.76
C LEU A 267 -7.19 2.44 17.93
N THR A 268 -7.54 2.48 16.65
CA THR A 268 -7.31 3.60 15.74
C THR A 268 -8.66 4.07 15.21
N LEU A 269 -8.93 5.37 15.27
CA LEU A 269 -10.01 6.01 14.53
C LEU A 269 -9.43 7.18 13.75
N GLY A 270 -9.33 7.02 12.44
CA GLY A 270 -8.91 8.07 11.53
C GLY A 270 -10.03 8.45 10.56
N GLY A 271 -9.91 9.65 9.99
CA GLY A 271 -10.65 10.05 8.81
C GLY A 271 -10.08 11.32 8.22
N TRP A 272 -10.19 11.48 6.91
CA TRP A 272 -9.77 12.67 6.20
C TRP A 272 -10.73 13.01 5.07
N SER A 273 -10.73 14.27 4.67
CA SER A 273 -11.46 14.79 3.52
C SER A 273 -10.59 15.82 2.78
N ARG A 274 -10.69 15.83 1.45
CA ARG A 274 -10.02 16.79 0.56
C ARG A 274 -11.01 17.27 -0.50
N SER A 275 -11.17 18.59 -0.59
CA SER A 275 -11.92 19.24 -1.66
C SER A 275 -10.96 19.93 -2.64
N ASN A 276 -11.18 19.77 -3.94
CA ASN A 276 -10.51 20.50 -5.01
C ASN A 276 -11.53 21.43 -5.66
N TYR A 277 -11.29 22.74 -5.65
CA TYR A 277 -12.25 23.75 -6.08
C TYR A 277 -11.96 24.23 -7.50
N ASN A 278 -12.91 24.03 -8.43
CA ASN A 278 -12.94 24.62 -9.78
C ASN A 278 -11.55 24.74 -10.44
N ILE A 279 -10.79 23.63 -10.47
CA ILE A 279 -9.47 23.59 -11.11
C ILE A 279 -9.69 23.82 -12.60
N LYS A 280 -9.36 25.02 -13.08
CA LYS A 280 -9.45 25.39 -14.48
C LYS A 280 -8.34 24.73 -15.30
N GLY A 281 -8.66 24.47 -16.56
CA GLY A 281 -7.73 24.16 -17.62
C GLY A 281 -8.35 24.48 -18.98
N ALA A 282 -7.70 24.07 -20.05
CA ALA A 282 -8.24 24.08 -21.41
C ALA A 282 -7.84 22.79 -22.14
N PHE A 283 -8.69 22.36 -23.06
CA PHE A 283 -8.46 21.20 -23.94
C PHE A 283 -8.39 21.68 -25.38
N SER A 284 -7.48 21.09 -26.15
CA SER A 284 -7.49 21.18 -27.61
C SER A 284 -7.11 19.84 -28.25
N ASN A 285 -7.64 19.59 -29.45
CA ASN A 285 -7.37 18.42 -30.26
C ASN A 285 -7.35 18.82 -31.74
N GLU A 286 -6.35 18.34 -32.47
CA GLU A 286 -6.17 18.43 -33.92
C GLU A 286 -6.05 16.98 -34.41
N GLN A 287 -7.07 16.46 -35.10
CA GLN A 287 -7.14 15.07 -35.55
C GLN A 287 -7.33 15.03 -37.06
N THR A 288 -6.34 14.50 -37.78
CA THR A 288 -6.44 14.20 -39.21
C THR A 288 -6.69 12.71 -39.42
N THR A 289 -7.68 12.38 -40.24
CA THR A 289 -8.09 11.01 -40.56
C THR A 289 -8.43 10.95 -42.05
N GLY A 290 -7.50 10.44 -42.86
CA GLY A 290 -7.54 10.62 -44.33
C GLY A 290 -7.62 12.10 -44.71
N ASN A 291 -8.65 12.47 -45.48
CA ASN A 291 -8.90 13.86 -45.92
C ASN A 291 -9.79 14.67 -44.95
N VAL A 292 -10.13 14.13 -43.78
CA VAL A 292 -10.93 14.79 -42.75
C VAL A 292 -10.02 15.34 -41.66
N LEU A 293 -10.22 16.61 -41.29
CA LEU A 293 -9.56 17.27 -40.17
C LEU A 293 -10.62 17.72 -39.15
N ASN A 294 -10.58 17.13 -37.96
CA ASN A 294 -11.39 17.52 -36.82
C ASN A 294 -10.56 18.39 -35.86
N LEU A 295 -11.04 19.62 -35.61
CA LEU A 295 -10.51 20.51 -34.58
C LEU A 295 -11.48 20.55 -33.41
N GLN A 296 -11.02 20.22 -32.20
CA GLN A 296 -11.82 20.36 -30.98
C GLN A 296 -11.14 21.31 -29.98
N ARG A 297 -11.92 22.14 -29.29
CA ARG A 297 -11.46 23.02 -28.20
C ARG A 297 -12.53 23.14 -27.13
N ALA A 298 -12.13 23.18 -25.87
CA ALA A 298 -13.02 23.42 -24.73
C ALA A 298 -12.28 24.12 -23.58
N ASP A 299 -12.98 24.95 -22.81
CA ASP A 299 -12.55 25.26 -21.44
C ASP A 299 -12.83 24.02 -20.57
N THR A 300 -11.97 23.75 -19.58
CA THR A 300 -12.15 22.60 -18.68
C THR A 300 -12.18 23.02 -17.22
N ARG A 301 -13.03 22.35 -16.44
CA ARG A 301 -13.10 22.52 -14.98
C ARG A 301 -13.16 21.18 -14.30
N ASN A 302 -12.26 20.95 -13.34
CA ASN A 302 -12.38 19.83 -12.40
C ASN A 302 -12.89 20.30 -11.03
N GLN A 303 -13.84 19.55 -10.49
CA GLN A 303 -14.22 19.53 -9.08
C GLN A 303 -13.97 18.11 -8.54
N ASN A 304 -13.52 17.99 -7.30
CA ASN A 304 -13.57 16.72 -6.59
C ASN A 304 -13.77 16.96 -5.10
N LEU A 305 -14.58 16.11 -4.46
CA LEU A 305 -14.56 15.86 -3.02
C LEU A 305 -14.14 14.40 -2.81
N PHE A 306 -13.06 14.18 -2.07
CA PHE A 306 -12.61 12.86 -1.63
C PHE A 306 -12.63 12.77 -0.11
N GLY A 307 -12.82 11.58 0.43
CA GLY A 307 -12.61 11.33 1.85
C GLY A 307 -12.47 9.85 2.21
N ASN A 308 -12.00 9.59 3.42
CA ASN A 308 -11.82 8.26 3.97
C ASN A 308 -12.08 8.27 5.49
N VAL A 309 -12.53 7.16 6.06
CA VAL A 309 -12.70 6.94 7.50
C VAL A 309 -12.23 5.52 7.79
N ASN A 310 -11.31 5.35 8.73
CA ASN A 310 -10.76 4.06 9.11
C ASN A 310 -10.89 3.79 10.61
N LEU A 311 -11.52 2.66 10.95
CA LEU A 311 -11.56 2.10 12.29
C LEU A 311 -10.66 0.87 12.33
N GLY A 312 -9.70 0.82 13.24
CA GLY A 312 -8.81 -0.31 13.44
C GLY A 312 -8.76 -0.76 14.89
N PHE A 313 -8.63 -2.06 15.12
CA PHE A 313 -8.41 -2.64 16.44
C PHE A 313 -7.25 -3.64 16.44
N ASP A 314 -6.65 -3.76 17.62
CA ASP A 314 -5.43 -4.51 17.87
C ASP A 314 -5.57 -5.23 19.22
N TYR A 315 -5.51 -6.56 19.26
CA TYR A 315 -5.69 -7.32 20.50
C TYR A 315 -4.61 -8.40 20.70
N ASP A 316 -3.72 -8.17 21.67
CA ASP A 316 -2.69 -9.13 22.09
C ASP A 316 -3.29 -10.16 23.07
N ILE A 317 -3.93 -11.20 22.52
CA ILE A 317 -4.59 -12.28 23.28
C ILE A 317 -3.66 -12.83 24.37
N ASN A 318 -2.42 -13.20 24.01
CA ASN A 318 -1.36 -13.60 24.96
C ASN A 318 0.04 -13.31 24.35
N LYS A 319 1.11 -13.84 24.95
CA LYS A 319 2.50 -13.61 24.47
C LYS A 319 2.75 -14.07 23.03
N TYR A 320 2.07 -15.12 22.57
CA TYR A 320 2.26 -15.71 21.24
C TYR A 320 1.18 -15.29 20.23
N ASN A 321 -0.05 -15.06 20.71
CA ASN A 321 -1.25 -14.92 19.88
C ASN A 321 -1.73 -13.47 19.86
N SER A 322 -2.03 -12.93 18.68
CA SER A 322 -2.69 -11.64 18.50
C SER A 322 -3.70 -11.65 17.37
N LEU A 323 -4.75 -10.85 17.51
CA LEU A 323 -5.71 -10.52 16.46
C LEU A 323 -5.60 -9.03 16.12
N THR A 324 -5.67 -8.68 14.85
CA THR A 324 -5.78 -7.30 14.36
C THR A 324 -6.89 -7.27 13.30
N GLY A 325 -7.66 -6.20 13.27
CA GLY A 325 -8.64 -5.99 12.20
C GLY A 325 -8.91 -4.52 11.94
N SER A 326 -9.42 -4.21 10.76
CA SER A 326 -9.80 -2.84 10.41
C SER A 326 -10.90 -2.77 9.35
N VAL A 327 -11.78 -1.79 9.53
CA VAL A 327 -12.77 -1.34 8.55
C VAL A 327 -12.24 -0.02 7.97
N ARG A 328 -12.16 0.08 6.64
CA ARG A 328 -11.95 1.36 5.94
C ARG A 328 -13.16 1.65 5.06
N LEU A 329 -13.71 2.84 5.24
CA LEU A 329 -14.79 3.43 4.45
C LEU A 329 -14.28 4.71 3.80
N GLY A 330 -15.05 5.28 2.86
CA GLY A 330 -14.64 6.51 2.19
C GLY A 330 -15.59 6.92 1.09
N ALA A 331 -15.19 7.95 0.33
CA ALA A 331 -15.97 8.49 -0.77
C ALA A 331 -15.12 9.30 -1.76
N ARG A 332 -15.63 9.38 -2.98
CA ARG A 332 -15.29 10.31 -4.03
C ARG A 332 -16.59 10.79 -4.67
N ASN A 333 -16.68 12.10 -4.84
CA ASN A 333 -17.57 12.76 -5.77
C ASN A 333 -16.67 13.59 -6.69
N GLY A 334 -16.25 13.00 -7.81
CA GLY A 334 -15.46 13.67 -8.83
C GLY A 334 -16.37 14.15 -9.96
N ARG A 335 -16.16 15.38 -10.44
CA ARG A 335 -16.84 15.92 -11.63
C ARG A 335 -15.85 16.66 -12.52
N ASN A 336 -15.84 16.34 -13.82
CA ASN A 336 -15.08 17.08 -14.82
C ASN A 336 -16.06 17.66 -15.84
N TYR A 337 -15.88 18.94 -16.18
CA TYR A 337 -16.66 19.64 -17.18
C TYR A 337 -15.74 20.02 -18.35
N GLN A 338 -16.23 19.79 -19.57
CA GLN A 338 -15.79 20.49 -20.77
C GLN A 338 -16.90 21.49 -21.14
N ASP A 339 -16.62 22.76 -20.91
CA ASP A 339 -17.53 23.87 -21.19
C ASP A 339 -17.24 24.39 -22.60
N GLY A 340 -18.28 24.48 -23.43
CA GLY A 340 -18.14 24.95 -24.82
C GLY A 340 -17.15 24.12 -25.63
N LEU A 341 -17.29 22.78 -25.59
CA LEU A 341 -16.61 21.85 -26.49
C LEU A 341 -17.08 22.11 -27.93
N LEU A 342 -16.40 23.03 -28.59
CA LEU A 342 -16.53 23.31 -30.01
C LEU A 342 -15.81 22.22 -30.79
N THR A 343 -16.51 21.58 -31.71
CA THR A 343 -15.95 20.65 -32.70
C THR A 343 -16.19 21.22 -34.09
N GLN A 344 -15.13 21.43 -34.88
CA GLN A 344 -15.18 21.89 -36.26
C GLN A 344 -14.59 20.81 -37.17
N ARG A 345 -15.38 20.33 -38.14
CA ARG A 345 -14.96 19.31 -39.11
C ARG A 345 -14.67 19.94 -40.46
N PHE A 346 -13.48 19.71 -41.00
CA PHE A 346 -13.09 20.07 -42.36
C PHE A 346 -12.94 18.80 -43.20
N THR A 347 -13.42 18.81 -44.44
CA THR A 347 -13.22 17.72 -45.41
C THR A 347 -12.65 18.32 -46.69
N ASN A 348 -11.48 17.85 -47.15
CA ASN A 348 -10.74 18.49 -48.26
C ASN A 348 -10.53 20.01 -48.05
N ASN A 349 -10.22 20.44 -46.82
CA ASN A 349 -10.13 21.84 -46.35
C ASN A 349 -11.43 22.67 -46.40
N ILE A 350 -12.57 22.10 -46.81
CA ILE A 350 -13.88 22.76 -46.73
C ILE A 350 -14.47 22.52 -45.34
N LEU A 351 -14.87 23.59 -44.64
CA LEU A 351 -15.57 23.51 -43.36
C LEU A 351 -16.98 22.95 -43.57
N GLY A 352 -17.29 21.84 -42.89
CA GLY A 352 -18.63 21.28 -42.75
C GLY A 352 -19.31 21.73 -41.44
N PRO A 353 -20.34 20.99 -40.98
CA PRO A 353 -21.03 21.29 -39.72
C PRO A 353 -20.08 21.36 -38.51
N SER A 354 -20.45 22.19 -37.54
CA SER A 354 -19.77 22.33 -36.25
C SER A 354 -20.78 22.25 -35.12
N SER A 355 -20.49 21.40 -34.12
CA SER A 355 -21.31 21.28 -32.90
C SER A 355 -20.62 21.96 -31.73
N LEU A 356 -21.37 22.77 -30.97
CA LEU A 356 -20.96 23.28 -29.65
C LEU A 356 -21.65 22.46 -28.56
N ARG A 357 -20.89 21.87 -27.63
CA ARG A 357 -21.40 20.97 -26.59
C ARG A 357 -20.94 21.38 -25.20
N ASN A 358 -21.77 21.15 -24.19
CA ASN A 358 -21.34 21.09 -22.79
C ASN A 358 -21.33 19.64 -22.35
N VAL A 359 -20.18 19.15 -21.87
CA VAL A 359 -20.05 17.76 -21.42
C VAL A 359 -19.62 17.70 -19.96
N SER A 360 -20.40 17.00 -19.15
CA SER A 360 -20.07 16.69 -17.75
C SER A 360 -19.75 15.20 -17.63
N THR A 361 -18.73 14.86 -16.86
CA THR A 361 -18.45 13.49 -16.42
C THR A 361 -18.46 13.42 -14.90
N GLU A 362 -19.06 12.37 -14.35
CA GLU A 362 -19.02 12.05 -12.93
C GLU A 362 -18.18 10.80 -12.69
N ASP A 363 -17.40 10.81 -11.61
CA ASP A 363 -16.60 9.69 -11.13
C ASP A 363 -16.94 9.53 -9.63
N LEU A 364 -18.07 8.87 -9.37
CA LEU A 364 -18.68 8.72 -8.06
C LEU A 364 -18.32 7.35 -7.47
N SER A 365 -17.83 7.30 -6.23
CA SER A 365 -17.38 6.03 -5.64
C SER A 365 -17.26 6.09 -4.11
N ASN A 366 -17.92 5.23 -3.33
CA ASN A 366 -17.85 5.20 -1.85
C ASN A 366 -16.57 4.46 -1.36
N ASN A 367 -16.51 3.78 -0.20
CA ASN A 367 -15.48 2.73 0.09
C ASN A 367 -15.91 1.70 1.13
N LEU A 368 -15.49 0.43 0.94
CA LEU A 368 -15.48 -0.62 1.97
C LEU A 368 -14.30 -1.60 1.77
N ASP A 369 -13.36 -1.58 2.73
CA ASP A 369 -12.36 -2.63 2.92
C ASP A 369 -12.42 -3.17 4.35
N LEU A 370 -12.51 -4.50 4.49
CA LEU A 370 -12.50 -5.25 5.74
C LEU A 370 -11.24 -6.11 5.79
N ASN A 371 -10.41 -5.90 6.81
CA ASN A 371 -9.22 -6.72 7.06
C ASN A 371 -9.34 -7.41 8.42
N LEU A 372 -8.91 -8.66 8.50
CA LEU A 372 -8.72 -9.42 9.72
C LEU A 372 -7.40 -10.21 9.60
N THR A 373 -6.61 -10.26 10.66
CA THR A 373 -5.40 -11.11 10.70
C THR A 373 -5.15 -11.63 12.09
N TYR A 374 -5.08 -12.96 12.18
CA TYR A 374 -4.58 -13.69 13.33
C TYR A 374 -3.10 -14.02 13.11
N THR A 375 -2.30 -13.92 14.17
CA THR A 375 -0.89 -14.36 14.12
C THR A 375 -0.49 -15.05 15.41
N LYS A 376 0.27 -16.14 15.24
CA LYS A 376 0.82 -17.02 16.26
C LYS A 376 2.34 -17.12 16.08
N THR A 377 3.08 -16.51 17.00
CA THR A 377 4.53 -16.73 17.15
C THR A 377 4.81 -17.96 18.02
N PHE A 378 6.02 -18.47 17.97
CA PHE A 378 6.50 -19.60 18.77
C PHE A 378 7.74 -19.19 19.58
N ASP A 379 8.22 -20.04 20.50
CA ASP A 379 9.41 -19.74 21.30
C ASP A 379 10.70 -19.63 20.49
N LYS A 380 10.79 -20.41 19.41
CA LYS A 380 11.84 -20.32 18.39
C LYS A 380 11.77 -18.93 17.74
N PRO A 381 12.82 -18.09 17.84
CA PRO A 381 12.82 -16.78 17.19
C PRO A 381 12.51 -16.90 15.70
N GLN A 382 11.81 -15.92 15.12
CA GLN A 382 11.43 -15.91 13.70
C GLN A 382 10.52 -17.07 13.23
N GLN A 383 10.09 -17.99 14.10
CA GLN A 383 9.04 -18.96 13.77
C GLN A 383 7.65 -18.33 14.01
N GLU A 384 6.81 -18.36 12.99
CA GLU A 384 5.49 -17.72 13.01
C GLU A 384 4.52 -18.37 12.02
N LEU A 385 3.24 -18.40 12.40
CA LEU A 385 2.09 -18.71 11.57
C LEU A 385 1.16 -17.49 11.54
N SER A 386 0.72 -17.05 10.37
CA SER A 386 -0.30 -16.01 10.20
C SER A 386 -1.44 -16.53 9.33
N VAL A 387 -2.67 -16.18 9.72
CA VAL A 387 -3.88 -16.42 8.93
C VAL A 387 -4.54 -15.07 8.70
N LEU A 388 -4.74 -14.72 7.45
CA LEU A 388 -5.16 -13.39 7.00
C LEU A 388 -6.44 -13.51 6.18
N GLY A 389 -7.35 -12.56 6.38
CA GLY A 389 -8.58 -12.41 5.61
C GLY A 389 -8.77 -10.95 5.17
N LEU A 390 -9.11 -10.77 3.91
CA LEU A 390 -9.47 -9.49 3.30
C LEU A 390 -10.81 -9.65 2.57
N TYR A 391 -11.67 -8.65 2.71
CA TYR A 391 -12.77 -8.40 1.79
C TYR A 391 -12.72 -6.94 1.34
N SER A 392 -12.75 -6.69 0.04
CA SER A 392 -12.72 -5.37 -0.57
C SER A 392 -13.88 -5.30 -1.55
N ARG A 393 -14.66 -4.21 -1.54
CA ARG A 393 -15.65 -3.95 -2.59
C ARG A 393 -15.48 -2.53 -3.08
N ASN A 394 -15.42 -2.39 -4.41
CA ASN A 394 -15.03 -1.21 -5.18
C ASN A 394 -16.16 -0.84 -6.16
N ASN A 395 -17.28 -0.32 -5.65
CA ASN A 395 -18.32 0.31 -6.49
C ASN A 395 -17.81 1.63 -7.11
N ARG A 396 -18.04 1.83 -8.41
CA ARG A 396 -17.77 3.06 -9.16
C ARG A 396 -18.93 3.35 -10.10
N ASN A 397 -19.35 4.60 -10.19
CA ASN A 397 -20.30 5.05 -11.19
C ASN A 397 -19.64 6.13 -12.07
N ASN A 398 -19.45 5.79 -13.34
CA ASN A 398 -18.81 6.62 -14.36
C ASN A 398 -19.88 7.08 -15.37
N ASN A 399 -20.54 8.19 -15.06
CA ASN A 399 -21.56 8.78 -15.92
C ASN A 399 -20.97 9.91 -16.76
N PHE A 400 -21.48 10.10 -17.96
CA PHE A 400 -21.38 11.34 -18.71
C PHE A 400 -22.76 11.88 -19.05
N SER A 401 -22.82 13.18 -19.28
CA SER A 401 -23.93 13.86 -19.97
C SER A 401 -23.35 14.88 -20.95
N ASN A 402 -23.82 14.82 -22.20
CA ASN A 402 -23.34 15.58 -23.34
C ASN A 402 -24.55 16.31 -23.94
N PHE A 403 -24.64 17.61 -23.68
CA PHE A 403 -25.72 18.49 -24.12
C PHE A 403 -25.23 19.33 -25.29
N PHE A 404 -25.97 19.36 -26.39
CA PHE A 404 -25.73 20.30 -27.47
C PHE A 404 -26.19 21.69 -27.03
N VAL A 405 -25.44 22.72 -27.42
CA VAL A 405 -25.70 24.13 -27.07
C VAL A 405 -26.09 24.91 -28.32
N GLU A 406 -25.39 24.65 -29.42
CA GLU A 406 -25.63 25.25 -30.74
C GLU A 406 -25.08 24.32 -31.83
N GLU A 407 -25.84 24.13 -32.90
CA GLU A 407 -25.44 23.43 -34.12
C GLU A 407 -26.23 23.99 -35.30
N ASN A 408 -25.62 24.11 -36.47
CA ASN A 408 -26.25 24.78 -37.62
C ASN A 408 -27.37 23.97 -38.29
N GLU A 409 -27.51 22.67 -38.03
CA GLU A 409 -28.47 21.78 -38.72
C GLU A 409 -29.20 20.76 -37.80
N LEU A 410 -29.05 20.86 -36.47
CA LEU A 410 -29.79 20.02 -35.51
C LEU A 410 -30.51 20.88 -34.44
N PRO A 411 -31.60 20.38 -33.82
CA PRO A 411 -32.25 21.05 -32.70
C PRO A 411 -31.26 21.35 -31.57
N SER A 412 -31.30 22.57 -31.03
CA SER A 412 -30.38 23.10 -29.99
C SER A 412 -30.67 22.53 -28.59
N SER A 413 -30.97 21.24 -28.51
CA SER A 413 -31.64 20.60 -27.39
C SER A 413 -31.41 19.08 -27.30
N ILE A 414 -30.86 18.42 -28.34
CA ILE A 414 -30.47 17.00 -28.27
C ILE A 414 -29.47 16.79 -27.11
N ALA A 415 -29.64 15.71 -26.35
CA ALA A 415 -28.75 15.38 -25.26
C ALA A 415 -28.55 13.86 -25.08
N PHE A 416 -27.32 13.45 -24.80
CA PHE A 416 -26.97 12.07 -24.49
C PHE A 416 -26.46 11.95 -23.05
N LYS A 417 -26.80 10.86 -22.36
CA LYS A 417 -26.22 10.52 -21.07
C LYS A 417 -26.11 9.01 -20.91
N ASN A 418 -25.33 8.55 -19.95
CA ASN A 418 -25.35 7.15 -19.53
C ASN A 418 -25.55 6.99 -18.01
N LEU A 419 -25.91 5.79 -17.61
CA LEU A 419 -25.71 5.24 -16.26
C LEU A 419 -24.66 4.12 -16.37
N ASN A 420 -23.72 4.02 -15.43
CA ASN A 420 -22.67 2.97 -15.42
C ASN A 420 -22.41 2.45 -14.01
N ASP A 421 -23.41 1.79 -13.41
CA ASP A 421 -23.22 1.17 -12.10
C ASP A 421 -22.29 -0.03 -12.27
N SER A 422 -21.13 0.05 -11.62
CA SER A 422 -20.08 -0.95 -11.73
C SER A 422 -19.47 -1.23 -10.38
N TYR A 423 -18.98 -2.45 -10.17
CA TYR A 423 -18.19 -2.77 -9.00
C TYR A 423 -17.13 -3.83 -9.29
N ASN A 424 -16.05 -3.77 -8.53
CA ASN A 424 -15.09 -4.87 -8.40
C ASN A 424 -15.09 -5.29 -6.92
N GLN A 425 -15.42 -6.54 -6.63
CA GLN A 425 -15.37 -7.08 -5.27
C GLN A 425 -14.43 -8.27 -5.20
N GLU A 426 -13.62 -8.34 -4.15
CA GLU A 426 -12.71 -9.45 -3.90
C GLU A 426 -12.73 -9.90 -2.44
N ALA A 427 -12.76 -11.20 -2.23
CA ALA A 427 -12.50 -11.87 -0.96
C ALA A 427 -11.16 -12.59 -1.07
N THR A 428 -10.35 -12.58 -0.02
CA THR A 428 -9.03 -13.21 -0.02
C THR A 428 -8.73 -13.86 1.32
N VAL A 429 -8.24 -15.09 1.28
CA VAL A 429 -7.72 -15.82 2.44
C VAL A 429 -6.27 -16.19 2.15
N GLN A 430 -5.38 -15.96 3.12
CA GLN A 430 -3.96 -16.29 3.03
C GLN A 430 -3.47 -16.95 4.32
N VAL A 431 -2.60 -17.95 4.18
CA VAL A 431 -1.91 -18.61 5.29
C VAL A 431 -0.41 -18.56 5.03
N ASP A 432 0.33 -17.89 5.90
CA ASP A 432 1.79 -17.83 5.90
C ASP A 432 2.35 -18.67 7.06
N TYR A 433 3.35 -19.51 6.80
CA TYR A 433 4.21 -20.10 7.82
C TYR A 433 5.68 -19.80 7.53
N GLN A 434 6.43 -19.43 8.56
CA GLN A 434 7.89 -19.28 8.46
C GLN A 434 8.59 -19.90 9.66
N THR A 435 9.79 -20.43 9.42
CA THR A 435 10.63 -21.02 10.46
C THR A 435 12.11 -20.93 10.08
N PRO A 436 13.02 -20.56 11.00
CA PRO A 436 14.44 -20.74 10.77
C PRO A 436 14.78 -22.24 10.89
N ILE A 437 15.45 -22.80 9.88
CA ILE A 437 15.98 -24.17 9.93
C ILE A 437 17.43 -24.21 10.46
N GLY A 438 18.07 -23.04 10.60
CA GLY A 438 19.34 -22.85 11.29
C GLY A 438 19.60 -21.35 11.55
N GLU A 439 20.69 -21.00 12.24
CA GLU A 439 21.00 -19.61 12.64
C GLU A 439 20.92 -18.55 11.52
N LYS A 440 21.15 -18.99 10.28
CA LYS A 440 21.25 -18.14 9.09
C LYS A 440 20.39 -18.62 7.92
N GLN A 441 19.48 -19.56 8.18
CA GLN A 441 18.64 -20.24 7.21
C GLN A 441 17.17 -20.10 7.59
N ILE A 442 16.35 -19.52 6.72
CA ILE A 442 14.90 -19.33 6.93
C ILE A 442 14.14 -19.96 5.77
N VAL A 443 13.12 -20.74 6.09
CA VAL A 443 12.10 -21.19 5.13
C VAL A 443 10.82 -20.40 5.39
N GLU A 444 10.20 -19.91 4.32
CA GLU A 444 8.89 -19.27 4.32
C GLU A 444 8.02 -20.03 3.31
N VAL A 445 6.83 -20.50 3.71
CA VAL A 445 5.91 -21.27 2.87
C VAL A 445 4.49 -20.76 3.11
N GLY A 446 3.63 -20.77 2.10
CA GLY A 446 2.25 -20.35 2.27
C GLY A 446 1.36 -20.60 1.07
N GLY A 447 0.09 -20.26 1.23
CA GLY A 447 -0.93 -20.35 0.21
C GLY A 447 -1.94 -19.21 0.33
N LYS A 448 -2.49 -18.78 -0.81
CA LYS A 448 -3.42 -17.67 -0.95
C LYS A 448 -4.54 -18.08 -1.90
N ASN A 449 -5.78 -17.70 -1.61
CA ASN A 449 -6.88 -17.78 -2.56
C ASN A 449 -7.59 -16.43 -2.65
N ILE A 450 -7.81 -15.95 -3.87
CA ILE A 450 -8.59 -14.74 -4.17
C ILE A 450 -9.83 -15.18 -4.95
N TRP A 451 -11.02 -14.86 -4.45
CA TRP A 451 -12.25 -14.83 -5.24
C TRP A 451 -12.51 -13.37 -5.62
N ARG A 452 -12.69 -13.07 -6.90
CA ARG A 452 -12.90 -11.73 -7.43
C ARG A 452 -14.06 -11.73 -8.42
N GLN A 453 -14.92 -10.73 -8.33
CA GLN A 453 -15.99 -10.48 -9.28
C GLN A 453 -15.90 -9.04 -9.77
N VAL A 454 -15.86 -8.88 -11.09
CA VAL A 454 -15.87 -7.59 -11.78
C VAL A 454 -17.19 -7.47 -12.54
N TYR A 455 -17.95 -6.42 -12.25
CA TYR A 455 -19.28 -6.16 -12.77
C TYR A 455 -19.39 -4.74 -13.31
N SER A 456 -20.07 -4.54 -14.42
CA SER A 456 -20.54 -3.24 -14.89
C SER A 456 -21.86 -3.38 -15.62
N ASN A 457 -22.83 -2.51 -15.36
CA ASN A 457 -24.08 -2.38 -16.12
C ASN A 457 -24.18 -0.96 -16.66
N PHE A 458 -24.15 -0.83 -17.99
CA PHE A 458 -24.12 0.44 -18.68
C PHE A 458 -25.38 0.61 -19.53
N LEU A 459 -26.09 1.72 -19.31
CA LEU A 459 -27.32 2.05 -20.01
C LEU A 459 -27.18 3.46 -20.62
N THR A 460 -27.35 3.57 -21.93
CA THR A 460 -27.37 4.84 -22.66
C THR A 460 -28.79 5.36 -22.77
N PHE A 461 -28.93 6.68 -22.59
CA PHE A 461 -30.18 7.41 -22.77
C PHE A 461 -29.98 8.61 -23.70
N ALA A 462 -31.00 8.88 -24.52
CA ALA A 462 -31.03 10.03 -25.42
C ALA A 462 -32.33 10.81 -25.26
N ASP A 463 -32.18 12.13 -25.21
CA ASP A 463 -33.22 13.11 -25.53
C ASP A 463 -32.97 13.52 -26.99
N LEU A 464 -33.88 13.14 -27.88
CA LEU A 464 -33.75 13.31 -29.34
C LEU A 464 -34.67 14.40 -29.89
N ASP A 465 -35.83 14.57 -29.26
CA ASP A 465 -36.81 15.62 -29.57
C ASP A 465 -36.46 16.94 -28.88
N GLY A 466 -35.69 16.89 -27.78
CA GLY A 466 -35.13 18.04 -27.08
C GLY A 466 -36.11 18.70 -26.11
N ASP A 467 -37.07 17.95 -25.58
CA ASP A 467 -38.09 18.42 -24.63
C ASP A 467 -37.70 18.16 -23.14
N GLY A 468 -36.55 17.51 -22.90
CA GLY A 468 -36.07 17.06 -21.60
C GLY A 468 -36.32 15.58 -21.30
N VAL A 469 -37.04 14.85 -22.17
CA VAL A 469 -37.45 13.45 -21.95
C VAL A 469 -36.41 12.48 -22.49
N PHE A 470 -35.52 12.07 -21.60
CA PHE A 470 -34.53 11.04 -21.90
C PHE A 470 -35.15 9.64 -22.02
N THR A 471 -35.14 9.09 -23.23
CA THR A 471 -35.51 7.70 -23.54
C THR A 471 -34.31 6.75 -23.41
N GLU A 472 -34.52 5.48 -23.06
CA GLU A 472 -33.44 4.47 -23.02
C GLU A 472 -33.17 3.91 -24.43
N SER A 473 -31.89 3.73 -24.79
CA SER A 473 -31.53 3.06 -26.03
C SER A 473 -31.78 1.55 -25.97
N ASN A 474 -32.60 1.04 -26.89
CA ASN A 474 -32.81 -0.41 -27.03
C ASN A 474 -31.59 -1.16 -27.61
N SER A 475 -30.59 -0.45 -28.16
CA SER A 475 -29.40 -1.05 -28.77
C SER A 475 -28.57 -1.82 -27.73
N SER A 476 -28.27 -3.08 -28.00
CA SER A 476 -27.37 -3.90 -27.20
C SER A 476 -25.89 -3.53 -27.34
N GLU A 477 -25.52 -2.69 -28.31
CA GLU A 477 -24.18 -2.11 -28.42
C GLU A 477 -23.99 -0.94 -27.44
N LEU A 478 -25.06 -0.18 -27.19
CA LEU A 478 -25.06 1.00 -26.32
C LEU A 478 -25.52 0.71 -24.89
N ASN A 479 -26.28 -0.37 -24.68
CA ASN A 479 -26.78 -0.80 -23.37
C ASN A 479 -26.35 -2.25 -23.12
N ASN A 480 -25.23 -2.46 -22.44
CA ASN A 480 -24.65 -3.79 -22.20
C ASN A 480 -24.12 -3.90 -20.75
N ASN A 481 -23.88 -5.12 -20.30
CA ASN A 481 -23.24 -5.40 -19.01
C ASN A 481 -22.04 -6.34 -19.18
N LEU A 482 -21.21 -6.38 -18.14
CA LEU A 482 -20.20 -7.41 -17.94
C LEU A 482 -20.42 -8.00 -16.55
N ASN A 483 -20.37 -9.33 -16.45
CA ASN A 483 -20.00 -10.00 -15.22
C ASN A 483 -18.79 -10.90 -15.52
N TYR A 484 -17.79 -10.86 -14.64
CA TYR A 484 -16.49 -11.50 -14.82
C TYR A 484 -16.04 -12.02 -13.46
N ASP A 485 -16.21 -13.33 -13.25
CA ASP A 485 -15.88 -14.05 -12.02
C ASP A 485 -14.53 -14.76 -12.17
N GLN A 486 -13.60 -14.47 -11.27
CA GLN A 486 -12.21 -14.92 -11.30
C GLN A 486 -11.82 -15.52 -9.94
N ASN A 487 -11.33 -16.77 -9.94
CA ASN A 487 -10.74 -17.41 -8.78
C ASN A 487 -9.25 -17.68 -9.03
N ILE A 488 -8.39 -17.16 -8.15
CA ILE A 488 -6.93 -17.30 -8.21
C ILE A 488 -6.46 -18.08 -6.99
N THR A 489 -6.00 -19.32 -7.19
CA THR A 489 -5.44 -20.18 -6.15
C THR A 489 -3.92 -20.22 -6.30
N ALA A 490 -3.17 -19.91 -5.24
CA ALA A 490 -1.70 -19.81 -5.28
C ALA A 490 -1.01 -20.49 -4.09
N GLY A 491 0.18 -21.05 -4.34
CA GLY A 491 1.07 -21.63 -3.34
C GLY A 491 2.52 -21.24 -3.58
N TYR A 492 3.28 -20.99 -2.52
CA TYR A 492 4.64 -20.44 -2.62
C TYR A 492 5.61 -20.98 -1.56
N LEU A 493 6.89 -21.03 -1.94
CA LEU A 493 8.02 -21.41 -1.11
C LEU A 493 9.18 -20.41 -1.29
N SER A 494 9.83 -20.03 -0.20
CA SER A 494 10.98 -19.13 -0.14
C SER A 494 12.02 -19.70 0.82
N TYR A 495 13.29 -19.60 0.43
CA TYR A 495 14.46 -19.98 1.22
C TYR A 495 15.45 -18.82 1.26
N THR A 496 15.93 -18.50 2.46
CA THR A 496 16.91 -17.43 2.71
C THR A 496 18.15 -18.01 3.39
N LEU A 497 19.33 -17.77 2.85
CA LEU A 497 20.63 -18.21 3.39
C LEU A 497 21.59 -17.02 3.54
N ASN A 498 22.21 -16.86 4.70
CA ASN A 498 23.28 -15.88 4.93
C ASN A 498 24.60 -16.56 5.31
N THR A 499 25.69 -16.21 4.64
CA THR A 499 27.01 -16.83 4.83
C THR A 499 27.90 -16.05 5.81
N LYS A 500 28.90 -16.72 6.43
CA LYS A 500 29.96 -16.01 7.20
C LYS A 500 30.81 -15.09 6.31
N SER A 501 30.93 -15.41 5.02
CA SER A 501 31.63 -14.65 3.97
C SER A 501 30.92 -13.39 3.46
N GLY A 502 29.77 -13.01 4.02
CA GLY A 502 29.03 -11.80 3.63
C GLY A 502 28.30 -11.90 2.28
N TYR A 503 28.14 -13.10 1.73
CA TYR A 503 27.10 -13.38 0.73
C TYR A 503 25.76 -13.66 1.44
N GLY A 504 24.67 -13.16 0.88
CA GLY A 504 23.31 -13.56 1.22
C GLY A 504 22.55 -13.97 -0.04
N PHE A 505 21.69 -14.98 0.08
CA PHE A 505 20.86 -15.54 -0.99
C PHE A 505 19.41 -15.58 -0.49
N LYS A 506 18.46 -15.19 -1.35
CA LYS A 506 17.03 -15.42 -1.12
C LYS A 506 16.36 -15.84 -2.42
N THR A 507 15.95 -17.09 -2.47
CA THR A 507 15.36 -17.75 -3.64
C THR A 507 13.98 -18.26 -3.28
N GLY A 508 13.00 -18.05 -4.15
CA GLY A 508 11.65 -18.55 -3.93
C GLY A 508 10.86 -18.65 -5.22
N ALA A 509 9.86 -19.53 -5.21
CA ALA A 509 8.97 -19.78 -6.33
C ALA A 509 7.53 -19.78 -5.85
N ARG A 510 6.63 -19.31 -6.72
CA ARG A 510 5.18 -19.33 -6.54
C ARG A 510 4.53 -19.95 -7.77
N TYR A 511 3.52 -20.78 -7.55
CA TYR A 511 2.62 -21.25 -8.61
C TYR A 511 1.23 -20.67 -8.34
N GLU A 512 0.58 -20.20 -9.39
CA GLU A 512 -0.82 -19.76 -9.36
C GLU A 512 -1.62 -20.52 -10.42
N TYR A 513 -2.89 -20.78 -10.12
CA TYR A 513 -3.86 -21.24 -11.10
C TYR A 513 -5.07 -20.29 -11.06
N THR A 514 -5.45 -19.76 -12.21
CA THR A 514 -6.53 -18.78 -12.35
C THR A 514 -7.64 -19.36 -13.23
N THR A 515 -8.85 -19.46 -12.69
CA THR A 515 -10.06 -19.83 -13.42
C THR A 515 -10.95 -18.60 -13.61
N ILE A 516 -11.50 -18.42 -14.80
CA ILE A 516 -12.35 -17.27 -15.18
C ILE A 516 -13.66 -17.80 -15.76
N ASN A 517 -14.78 -17.15 -15.43
CA ASN A 517 -16.06 -17.27 -16.11
C ASN A 517 -16.56 -15.85 -16.39
N ALA A 518 -17.01 -15.54 -17.59
CA ALA A 518 -17.50 -14.20 -17.92
C ALA A 518 -18.70 -14.25 -18.87
N PHE A 519 -19.59 -13.27 -18.75
CA PHE A 519 -20.78 -13.12 -19.60
C PHE A 519 -21.22 -11.65 -19.71
N THR A 520 -22.00 -11.35 -20.75
CA THR A 520 -22.58 -10.03 -21.04
C THR A 520 -24.10 -10.15 -21.32
N ARG A 521 -24.74 -9.06 -21.73
CA ARG A 521 -26.18 -9.06 -22.11
C ARG A 521 -26.41 -9.79 -23.44
N THR A 522 -25.39 -9.83 -24.30
CA THR A 522 -25.44 -10.41 -25.64
C THR A 522 -24.77 -11.78 -25.74
N GLU A 523 -23.85 -12.09 -24.83
CA GLU A 523 -23.00 -13.28 -24.87
C GLU A 523 -23.04 -14.01 -23.54
N ALA A 524 -23.66 -15.20 -23.51
CA ALA A 524 -23.90 -15.96 -22.29
C ALA A 524 -22.65 -16.65 -21.70
N ASN A 525 -21.56 -16.74 -22.47
CA ASN A 525 -20.30 -17.35 -22.04
C ASN A 525 -19.14 -16.86 -22.93
N ILE A 526 -18.34 -15.92 -22.42
CA ILE A 526 -17.09 -15.48 -23.06
C ILE A 526 -16.02 -16.55 -22.78
N ASN A 527 -15.48 -17.16 -23.84
CA ASN A 527 -14.61 -18.34 -23.73
C ASN A 527 -13.16 -18.00 -23.31
N ILE A 528 -12.98 -17.56 -22.06
CA ILE A 528 -11.68 -17.16 -21.52
C ILE A 528 -10.99 -18.38 -20.86
N PRO A 529 -9.83 -18.84 -21.37
CA PRO A 529 -9.17 -20.04 -20.86
C PRO A 529 -8.61 -19.87 -19.44
N SER A 530 -8.75 -20.92 -18.62
CA SER A 530 -8.10 -20.98 -17.31
C SER A 530 -6.60 -21.24 -17.45
N TYR A 531 -5.77 -20.52 -16.70
CA TYR A 531 -4.30 -20.50 -16.89
C TYR A 531 -3.51 -20.77 -15.61
N GLY A 532 -2.37 -21.46 -15.76
CA GLY A 532 -1.37 -21.68 -14.72
C GLY A 532 -0.15 -20.78 -14.91
N LEU A 533 0.39 -20.24 -13.81
CA LEU A 533 1.53 -19.32 -13.82
C LEU A 533 2.62 -19.78 -12.85
N PHE A 534 3.87 -19.80 -13.30
CA PHE A 534 5.05 -19.96 -12.45
C PHE A 534 5.81 -18.63 -12.30
N VAL A 535 5.99 -18.19 -11.06
CA VAL A 535 6.67 -16.93 -10.70
C VAL A 535 7.94 -17.24 -9.89
N PRO A 536 9.13 -17.23 -10.52
CA PRO A 536 10.40 -17.29 -9.81
C PRO A 536 10.84 -15.94 -9.24
N SER A 537 11.57 -16.00 -8.12
CA SER A 537 12.27 -14.86 -7.50
C SER A 537 13.65 -15.30 -7.00
N VAL A 538 14.70 -14.55 -7.37
CA VAL A 538 16.09 -14.83 -7.00
C VAL A 538 16.76 -13.50 -6.63
N ASN A 539 17.23 -13.40 -5.40
CA ASN A 539 18.00 -12.26 -4.89
C ASN A 539 19.34 -12.76 -4.36
N VAL A 540 20.42 -12.08 -4.71
CA VAL A 540 21.79 -12.35 -4.25
C VAL A 540 22.44 -11.04 -3.83
N SER A 541 23.12 -11.01 -2.69
CA SER A 541 23.88 -9.83 -2.25
C SER A 541 25.27 -10.20 -1.78
N LYS A 542 26.22 -9.26 -1.95
CA LYS A 542 27.57 -9.32 -1.40
C LYS A 542 27.90 -8.04 -0.64
N ARG A 543 28.01 -8.16 0.68
CA ARG A 543 28.43 -7.07 1.56
C ARG A 543 29.96 -6.94 1.56
N PHE A 544 30.44 -5.73 1.28
CA PHE A 544 31.85 -5.32 1.42
C PHE A 544 31.99 -4.38 2.64
N LYS A 545 33.21 -3.91 2.93
CA LYS A 545 33.50 -3.09 4.12
C LYS A 545 32.78 -1.72 4.15
N ALA A 546 32.42 -1.17 2.99
CA ALA A 546 31.82 0.17 2.86
C ALA A 546 30.78 0.28 1.75
N SER A 547 30.36 -0.84 1.16
CA SER A 547 29.36 -0.91 0.08
C SER A 547 28.71 -2.28 0.07
N THR A 548 27.55 -2.41 -0.57
CA THR A 548 26.96 -3.72 -0.92
C THR A 548 26.55 -3.71 -2.38
N VAL A 549 26.79 -4.83 -3.07
CA VAL A 549 26.24 -5.11 -4.39
C VAL A 549 25.09 -6.10 -4.23
N LYS A 550 23.97 -5.87 -4.92
CA LYS A 550 22.83 -6.80 -5.01
C LYS A 550 22.52 -7.08 -6.47
N ALA A 551 22.21 -8.33 -6.78
CA ALA A 551 21.61 -8.75 -8.04
C ALA A 551 20.26 -9.38 -7.74
N ALA A 552 19.21 -8.98 -8.47
CA ALA A 552 17.86 -9.46 -8.29
C ALA A 552 17.21 -9.82 -9.63
N TYR A 553 16.47 -10.92 -9.63
CA TYR A 553 15.56 -11.34 -10.69
C TYR A 553 14.19 -11.64 -10.07
N ASN A 554 13.13 -11.08 -10.66
CA ASN A 554 11.74 -11.37 -10.29
C ASN A 554 10.84 -11.28 -11.52
N ARG A 555 10.02 -12.30 -11.73
CA ARG A 555 8.86 -12.20 -12.64
C ARG A 555 7.70 -11.52 -11.90
N ARG A 556 6.91 -10.73 -12.63
CA ARG A 556 5.68 -10.09 -12.16
C ARG A 556 4.52 -10.38 -13.10
N ILE A 557 3.30 -10.33 -12.56
CA ILE A 557 2.05 -10.40 -13.32
C ILE A 557 1.32 -9.05 -13.21
N GLN A 558 0.65 -8.64 -14.29
CA GLN A 558 -0.46 -7.68 -14.18
C GLN A 558 -1.71 -8.24 -14.85
N ARG A 559 -2.83 -8.31 -14.13
CA ARG A 559 -4.14 -8.72 -14.66
C ARG A 559 -4.90 -7.50 -15.19
N PRO A 560 -5.73 -7.62 -16.25
CA PRO A 560 -6.58 -6.50 -16.68
C PRO A 560 -7.49 -6.03 -15.54
N SER A 561 -7.66 -4.72 -15.37
CA SER A 561 -8.71 -4.17 -14.49
C SER A 561 -10.03 -3.96 -15.25
N LEU A 562 -11.11 -3.66 -14.53
CA LEU A 562 -12.42 -3.32 -15.13
C LEU A 562 -12.32 -2.33 -16.29
N GLN A 563 -11.44 -1.31 -16.23
CA GLN A 563 -11.30 -0.32 -17.30
C GLN A 563 -10.75 -0.90 -18.61
N PHE A 564 -10.04 -2.02 -18.55
CA PHE A 564 -9.57 -2.77 -19.73
C PHE A 564 -10.58 -3.83 -20.18
N LEU A 565 -11.30 -4.48 -19.25
CA LEU A 565 -12.25 -5.56 -19.55
C LEU A 565 -13.63 -5.08 -20.02
N ASN A 566 -14.09 -3.92 -19.54
CA ASN A 566 -15.48 -3.46 -19.69
C ASN A 566 -15.86 -3.21 -21.17
N PRO A 567 -16.74 -4.03 -21.80
CA PRO A 567 -17.12 -3.90 -23.20
C PRO A 567 -18.10 -2.74 -23.47
N ASN A 568 -18.43 -1.95 -22.45
CA ASN A 568 -19.43 -0.89 -22.55
C ASN A 568 -18.82 0.38 -23.17
N ILE A 569 -19.42 0.84 -24.26
CA ILE A 569 -18.91 1.91 -25.13
C ILE A 569 -18.88 3.27 -24.39
N GLN A 570 -17.69 3.75 -24.02
CA GLN A 570 -17.49 5.06 -23.40
C GLN A 570 -17.40 6.15 -24.48
N ALA A 571 -18.51 6.85 -24.73
CA ALA A 571 -18.68 7.81 -25.83
C ALA A 571 -18.89 9.28 -25.40
N ALA A 572 -18.29 9.70 -24.28
CA ALA A 572 -18.44 11.06 -23.76
C ALA A 572 -17.96 12.15 -24.76
N ASN A 573 -16.91 11.85 -25.53
CA ASN A 573 -16.59 12.53 -26.79
C ASN A 573 -16.95 11.58 -27.95
N PRO A 574 -17.95 11.87 -28.81
CA PRO A 574 -18.38 10.93 -29.86
C PRO A 574 -17.32 10.71 -30.95
N LEU A 575 -16.35 11.60 -31.09
CA LEU A 575 -15.21 11.41 -32.02
C LEU A 575 -14.05 10.60 -31.43
N ASN A 576 -14.04 10.36 -30.11
CA ASN A 576 -12.99 9.58 -29.45
C ASN A 576 -13.62 8.65 -28.39
N VAL A 577 -13.94 7.45 -28.83
CA VAL A 577 -14.70 6.45 -28.09
C VAL A 577 -13.76 5.36 -27.57
N THR A 578 -13.96 4.88 -26.35
CA THR A 578 -13.19 3.76 -25.79
C THR A 578 -14.09 2.58 -25.47
N ILE A 579 -13.66 1.37 -25.86
CA ILE A 579 -14.27 0.10 -25.50
C ILE A 579 -13.20 -0.81 -24.86
N GLY A 580 -13.57 -1.54 -23.81
CA GLY A 580 -12.72 -2.60 -23.27
C GLY A 580 -12.74 -3.86 -24.14
N ASN A 581 -12.00 -4.87 -23.70
CA ASN A 581 -11.97 -6.21 -24.27
C ASN A 581 -12.00 -7.22 -23.11
N PRO A 582 -13.08 -8.01 -22.93
CA PRO A 582 -13.16 -9.01 -21.87
C PRO A 582 -12.13 -10.15 -22.01
N GLU A 583 -11.67 -10.45 -23.23
CA GLU A 583 -10.78 -11.59 -23.53
C GLU A 583 -9.31 -11.36 -23.14
N LEU A 584 -8.98 -10.22 -22.52
CA LEU A 584 -7.60 -9.85 -22.24
C LEU A 584 -6.91 -10.82 -21.27
N GLU A 585 -5.74 -11.29 -21.69
CA GLU A 585 -4.82 -12.06 -20.88
C GLU A 585 -4.04 -11.16 -19.90
N PRO A 586 -3.47 -11.74 -18.83
CA PRO A 586 -2.47 -11.04 -18.03
C PRO A 586 -1.17 -10.73 -18.80
N GLU A 587 -0.46 -9.71 -18.34
CA GLU A 587 0.90 -9.37 -18.77
C GLU A 587 1.94 -10.00 -17.85
N PHE A 588 3.11 -10.32 -18.41
CA PHE A 588 4.24 -10.88 -17.66
C PHE A 588 5.49 -10.04 -17.86
N THR A 589 6.01 -9.45 -16.77
CA THR A 589 7.27 -8.69 -16.77
C THR A 589 8.37 -9.45 -16.05
N ASP A 590 9.41 -9.84 -16.77
CA ASP A 590 10.68 -10.26 -16.17
C ASP A 590 11.52 -9.03 -15.82
N ASN A 591 11.89 -8.89 -14.55
CA ASN A 591 12.66 -7.76 -14.02
C ASN A 591 14.03 -8.22 -13.53
N PHE A 592 15.10 -7.64 -14.09
CA PHE A 592 16.48 -7.83 -13.66
C PHE A 592 17.02 -6.51 -13.08
N GLU A 593 17.68 -6.56 -11.93
CA GLU A 593 18.34 -5.40 -11.31
C GLU A 593 19.74 -5.77 -10.82
N LEU A 594 20.71 -4.90 -11.11
CA LEU A 594 22.03 -4.88 -10.44
C LEU A 594 22.18 -3.54 -9.73
N SER A 595 22.32 -3.54 -8.40
CA SER A 595 22.41 -2.33 -7.59
C SER A 595 23.62 -2.30 -6.65
N ILE A 596 24.13 -1.10 -6.40
CA ILE A 596 25.18 -0.81 -5.42
C ILE A 596 24.75 0.32 -4.49
N SER A 597 24.82 0.05 -3.18
CA SER A 597 24.62 1.04 -2.12
C SER A 597 25.94 1.37 -1.44
N LYS A 598 26.16 2.66 -1.13
CA LYS A 598 27.39 3.17 -0.51
C LYS A 598 27.11 4.39 0.38
N PRO A 599 27.18 4.27 1.72
CA PRO A 599 27.23 5.44 2.60
C PRO A 599 28.61 6.13 2.52
N ILE A 600 28.61 7.46 2.47
CA ILE A 600 29.79 8.33 2.33
C ILE A 600 29.63 9.49 3.32
N LYS A 601 30.05 9.27 4.58
CA LYS A 601 29.82 10.22 5.70
C LYS A 601 28.33 10.57 5.84
N SER A 602 27.96 11.83 5.61
CA SER A 602 26.60 12.39 5.64
C SER A 602 25.82 12.24 4.33
N THR A 603 26.40 11.56 3.33
CA THR A 603 25.76 11.27 2.05
C THR A 603 25.44 9.78 1.94
N SER A 604 24.21 9.44 1.55
CA SER A 604 23.84 8.11 1.08
C SER A 604 23.75 8.11 -0.44
N LEU A 605 24.55 7.28 -1.10
CA LEU A 605 24.47 7.04 -2.54
C LEU A 605 23.92 5.64 -2.80
N SER A 606 22.98 5.53 -3.74
CA SER A 606 22.54 4.26 -4.32
C SER A 606 22.40 4.41 -5.83
N VAL A 607 22.94 3.45 -6.56
CA VAL A 607 22.87 3.37 -8.02
C VAL A 607 22.40 1.97 -8.39
N SER A 608 21.46 1.86 -9.33
CA SER A 608 21.09 0.58 -9.91
C SER A 608 20.95 0.67 -11.42
N THR A 609 21.28 -0.40 -12.13
CA THR A 609 20.85 -0.60 -13.51
C THR A 609 19.80 -1.71 -13.52
N PHE A 610 18.85 -1.59 -14.44
CA PHE A 610 17.75 -2.55 -14.58
C PHE A 610 17.46 -2.86 -16.04
N ALA A 611 16.98 -4.07 -16.28
CA ALA A 611 16.30 -4.47 -17.50
C ALA A 611 14.90 -4.96 -17.12
N ARG A 612 13.88 -4.54 -17.86
CA ARG A 612 12.52 -5.05 -17.76
C ARG A 612 12.08 -5.52 -19.13
N ASN A 613 11.51 -6.70 -19.21
CA ASN A 613 11.00 -7.31 -20.43
C ASN A 613 9.55 -7.74 -20.17
N THR A 614 8.59 -6.97 -20.67
CA THR A 614 7.16 -7.30 -20.63
C THR A 614 6.76 -7.94 -21.95
N ASN A 615 6.29 -9.17 -21.90
CA ASN A 615 5.65 -9.84 -23.03
C ASN A 615 4.13 -9.85 -22.85
N ASN A 616 3.42 -10.00 -23.97
CA ASN A 616 1.96 -10.08 -24.02
C ASN A 616 1.25 -8.83 -23.48
N SER A 617 1.89 -7.67 -23.59
CA SER A 617 1.43 -6.43 -22.97
C SER A 617 0.12 -5.93 -23.58
N ILE A 618 -0.82 -5.49 -22.73
CA ILE A 618 -2.10 -4.92 -23.11
C ILE A 618 -1.84 -3.51 -23.65
N GLN A 619 -1.81 -3.41 -24.98
CA GLN A 619 -1.59 -2.18 -25.72
C GLN A 619 -2.91 -1.63 -26.26
N ARG A 620 -2.96 -0.32 -26.48
CA ARG A 620 -4.09 0.32 -27.17
C ARG A 620 -3.94 0.21 -28.67
N ILE A 621 -5.02 -0.23 -29.33
CA ILE A 621 -5.23 -0.13 -30.77
C ILE A 621 -6.28 0.95 -31.00
N ARG A 622 -6.19 1.63 -32.13
CA ARG A 622 -7.16 2.61 -32.59
C ARG A 622 -7.65 2.22 -33.97
N GLU A 623 -8.95 2.06 -34.09
CA GLU A 623 -9.65 1.74 -35.32
C GLU A 623 -10.49 2.96 -35.74
N ILE A 624 -10.67 3.16 -37.05
CA ILE A 624 -11.49 4.26 -37.58
C ILE A 624 -12.86 3.70 -37.91
N LYS A 625 -13.93 4.34 -37.40
CA LYS A 625 -15.31 4.06 -37.79
C LYS A 625 -15.97 5.38 -38.20
N GLY A 626 -15.98 5.66 -39.50
CA GLY A 626 -16.35 6.98 -40.01
C GLY A 626 -15.28 8.02 -39.67
N ASP A 627 -15.65 9.08 -38.95
CA ASP A 627 -14.75 10.08 -38.37
C ASP A 627 -14.48 9.86 -36.86
N THR A 628 -15.13 8.87 -36.23
CA THR A 628 -14.85 8.43 -34.86
C THR A 628 -13.62 7.54 -34.79
N ILE A 629 -12.73 7.85 -33.85
CA ILE A 629 -11.68 6.93 -33.39
C ILE A 629 -12.27 6.01 -32.31
N LEU A 630 -12.23 4.70 -32.55
CA LEU A 630 -12.52 3.67 -31.55
C LEU A 630 -11.19 3.17 -30.97
N THR A 631 -10.96 3.44 -29.68
CA THR A 631 -9.85 2.87 -28.91
C THR A 631 -10.28 1.56 -28.27
N THR A 632 -9.52 0.49 -28.50
CA THR A 632 -9.66 -0.80 -27.80
C THR A 632 -8.30 -1.32 -27.34
N PHE A 633 -8.26 -2.52 -26.74
CA PHE A 633 -7.11 -3.11 -26.08
C PHE A 633 -6.88 -4.55 -26.55
N LYS A 634 -5.62 -4.93 -26.82
CA LYS A 634 -5.22 -6.33 -27.12
C LYS A 634 -3.86 -6.67 -26.50
N ASN A 635 -3.67 -7.94 -26.14
CA ASN A 635 -2.40 -8.50 -25.66
C ASN A 635 -1.44 -8.74 -26.84
N ILE A 636 -0.77 -7.68 -27.30
CA ILE A 636 0.14 -7.76 -28.45
C ILE A 636 1.50 -7.12 -28.19
N GLY A 637 1.63 -6.31 -27.13
CA GLY A 637 2.85 -5.57 -26.85
C GLY A 637 4.03 -6.45 -26.39
N LYS A 638 5.19 -6.18 -26.97
CA LYS A 638 6.50 -6.46 -26.35
C LYS A 638 7.08 -5.12 -25.93
N GLU A 639 7.25 -4.91 -24.62
CA GLU A 639 7.90 -3.73 -24.07
C GLU A 639 9.24 -4.12 -23.43
N ASN A 640 10.33 -3.47 -23.81
CA ASN A 640 11.61 -3.61 -23.11
C ASN A 640 12.09 -2.24 -22.61
N ALA A 641 12.54 -2.18 -21.36
CA ALA A 641 13.07 -0.98 -20.73
C ALA A 641 14.45 -1.26 -20.09
N TYR A 642 15.49 -0.64 -20.62
CA TYR A 642 16.87 -0.76 -20.15
C TYR A 642 17.33 0.56 -19.54
N GLY A 643 17.72 0.56 -18.27
CA GLY A 643 17.87 1.82 -17.54
C GLY A 643 18.85 1.87 -16.38
N LEU A 644 18.99 3.08 -15.87
CA LEU A 644 19.79 3.48 -14.72
C LEU A 644 18.90 4.27 -13.74
N SER A 645 18.94 3.91 -12.47
CA SER A 645 18.34 4.64 -11.36
C SER A 645 19.45 5.20 -10.46
N LEU A 646 19.33 6.47 -10.09
CA LEU A 646 20.22 7.16 -9.16
C LEU A 646 19.40 7.67 -7.98
N ASN A 647 19.89 7.45 -6.75
CA ASN A 647 19.33 8.05 -5.54
C ASN A 647 20.44 8.60 -4.64
N VAL A 648 20.29 9.85 -4.21
CA VAL A 648 21.28 10.60 -3.42
C VAL A 648 20.57 11.36 -2.30
N ASN A 649 20.96 11.09 -1.06
CA ASN A 649 20.55 11.87 0.10
C ASN A 649 21.78 12.48 0.78
N VAL A 650 21.71 13.74 1.21
CA VAL A 650 22.79 14.50 1.86
C VAL A 650 22.25 15.21 3.10
N MET A 651 22.92 15.03 4.23
CA MET A 651 22.50 15.59 5.52
C MET A 651 23.62 16.45 6.14
N ALA A 652 23.76 17.68 5.65
CA ALA A 652 24.80 18.62 6.04
C ALA A 652 24.31 19.54 7.18
N GLY A 653 24.20 18.99 8.38
CA GLY A 653 23.85 19.73 9.61
C GLY A 653 22.41 20.26 9.60
N LYS A 654 22.20 21.48 9.10
CA LYS A 654 20.87 22.11 8.95
C LYS A 654 20.26 21.94 7.56
N LEU A 655 21.06 21.50 6.59
CA LEU A 655 20.66 21.29 5.21
C LEU A 655 20.39 19.79 4.98
N THR A 656 19.18 19.48 4.53
CA THR A 656 18.82 18.16 4.00
C THR A 656 18.52 18.31 2.51
N LEU A 657 19.27 17.61 1.67
CA LEU A 657 18.95 17.45 0.24
C LEU A 657 18.68 15.96 -0.01
N GLY A 658 17.57 15.64 -0.65
CA GLY A 658 17.24 14.28 -1.06
C GLY A 658 16.81 14.29 -2.52
N GLY A 659 17.16 13.28 -3.29
CA GLY A 659 16.85 13.28 -4.70
C GLY A 659 17.12 11.97 -5.39
N GLY A 660 16.55 11.84 -6.58
CA GLY A 660 16.81 10.71 -7.44
C GLY A 660 16.12 10.83 -8.78
N GLY A 661 16.48 9.94 -9.68
CA GLY A 661 15.88 9.87 -10.99
C GLY A 661 16.22 8.58 -11.70
N ASP A 662 15.36 8.26 -12.65
CA ASP A 662 15.44 7.09 -13.51
C ASP A 662 15.60 7.59 -14.95
N VAL A 663 16.52 6.99 -15.70
CA VAL A 663 16.69 7.19 -17.14
C VAL A 663 16.70 5.81 -17.78
N TYR A 664 15.84 5.56 -18.75
CA TYR A 664 15.77 4.30 -19.46
C TYR A 664 15.44 4.48 -20.93
N TYR A 665 16.01 3.63 -21.77
CA TYR A 665 15.61 3.49 -23.16
C TYR A 665 14.48 2.46 -23.21
N ALA A 666 13.32 2.89 -23.71
CA ALA A 666 12.15 2.06 -23.92
C ALA A 666 12.06 1.64 -25.38
N THR A 667 11.63 0.41 -25.62
CA THR A 667 11.26 -0.11 -26.95
C THR A 667 9.90 -0.78 -26.83
N LEU A 668 8.95 -0.42 -27.68
CA LEU A 668 7.62 -0.97 -27.76
C LEU A 668 7.38 -1.47 -29.18
N SER A 669 6.78 -2.65 -29.32
CA SER A 669 6.32 -3.19 -30.60
C SER A 669 5.08 -4.05 -30.37
N ASN A 670 4.15 -4.12 -31.33
CA ASN A 670 3.03 -5.05 -31.25
C ASN A 670 3.16 -6.29 -32.15
N ASN A 671 3.91 -6.21 -33.25
CA ASN A 671 4.06 -7.33 -34.19
C ASN A 671 2.71 -7.78 -34.79
N ASP A 672 1.73 -6.87 -34.86
CA ASP A 672 0.41 -7.15 -35.44
C ASP A 672 0.56 -7.44 -36.95
N PRO A 673 -0.05 -8.53 -37.48
CA PRO A 673 0.09 -8.88 -38.89
C PRO A 673 -0.63 -7.91 -39.85
N ASN A 674 -1.56 -7.06 -39.38
CA ASN A 674 -2.13 -6.00 -40.21
C ASN A 674 -1.18 -4.79 -40.27
N PRO A 675 -0.67 -4.37 -41.44
CA PRO A 675 0.19 -3.18 -41.57
C PRO A 675 -0.44 -1.87 -41.05
N GLU A 676 -1.77 -1.76 -40.97
CA GLU A 676 -2.44 -0.57 -40.42
C GLU A 676 -2.33 -0.47 -38.89
N TYR A 677 -2.28 -1.61 -38.21
CA TYR A 677 -2.16 -1.70 -36.74
C TYR A 677 -0.73 -1.95 -36.29
N SER A 678 0.10 -2.58 -37.14
CA SER A 678 1.53 -2.81 -36.92
C SER A 678 2.25 -1.52 -36.53
N ALA A 679 2.77 -1.49 -35.31
CA ALA A 679 3.42 -0.33 -34.73
C ALA A 679 4.63 -0.72 -33.90
N SER A 680 5.65 0.13 -33.95
CA SER A 680 6.83 0.08 -33.11
C SER A 680 7.31 1.49 -32.81
N ASN A 681 7.72 1.74 -31.57
CA ASN A 681 8.22 3.04 -31.14
C ASN A 681 9.25 2.88 -30.02
N ASP A 682 10.20 3.80 -29.95
CA ASP A 682 11.29 3.77 -28.99
C ASP A 682 11.65 5.17 -28.45
N GLY A 683 12.51 5.20 -27.45
CA GLY A 683 13.14 6.44 -27.01
C GLY A 683 13.57 6.46 -25.55
N VAL A 684 14.34 7.48 -25.20
CA VAL A 684 14.78 7.73 -23.83
C VAL A 684 13.64 8.36 -23.03
N VAL A 685 13.14 7.63 -22.03
CA VAL A 685 12.26 8.14 -20.97
C VAL A 685 13.12 8.49 -19.76
N TYR A 686 12.81 9.61 -19.11
CA TYR A 686 13.49 10.03 -17.89
C TYR A 686 12.51 10.66 -16.90
N SER A 687 12.74 10.44 -15.61
CA SER A 687 12.03 11.14 -14.53
C SER A 687 12.97 11.46 -13.39
N GLY A 688 12.82 12.63 -12.79
CA GLY A 688 13.67 13.11 -11.71
C GLY A 688 12.87 13.82 -10.63
N ARG A 689 13.34 13.73 -9.39
CA ARG A 689 12.73 14.39 -8.23
C ARG A 689 13.79 14.87 -7.25
N LEU A 690 13.55 16.03 -6.66
CA LEU A 690 14.43 16.73 -5.73
C LEU A 690 13.62 17.25 -4.54
N PHE A 691 14.19 17.09 -3.35
CA PHE A 691 13.69 17.57 -2.07
C PHE A 691 14.80 18.39 -1.42
N GLY A 692 14.48 19.60 -0.99
CA GLY A 692 15.38 20.47 -0.24
C GLY A 692 14.74 20.92 1.06
N GLY A 693 15.53 20.97 2.13
CA GLY A 693 15.09 21.43 3.44
C GLY A 693 16.21 22.15 4.17
N TYR A 694 15.92 23.31 4.74
CA TYR A 694 16.87 24.08 5.54
C TYR A 694 16.26 24.57 6.85
N GLN A 695 16.84 24.12 7.96
CA GLN A 695 16.38 24.47 9.31
C GLN A 695 16.90 25.86 9.73
N LEU A 696 16.00 26.84 9.75
CA LEU A 696 16.27 28.21 10.19
C LEU A 696 16.25 28.32 11.73
N LYS A 697 16.65 29.48 12.26
CA LYS A 697 16.51 29.81 13.69
C LYS A 697 15.03 29.87 14.10
N ASN A 698 14.76 29.84 15.40
CA ASN A 698 13.43 30.04 16.01
C ASN A 698 12.35 29.06 15.51
N ASN A 699 12.73 27.83 15.19
CA ASN A 699 11.86 26.74 14.69
C ASN A 699 11.15 27.05 13.35
N TRP A 700 11.72 27.91 12.50
CA TRP A 700 11.33 28.04 11.10
C TRP A 700 12.08 27.03 10.23
N ALA A 701 11.48 26.55 9.14
CA ALA A 701 12.14 25.72 8.14
C ALA A 701 11.71 26.17 6.73
N LEU A 702 12.68 26.36 5.84
CA LEU A 702 12.44 26.54 4.40
C LEU A 702 12.52 25.18 3.71
N GLN A 703 11.67 24.96 2.71
CA GLN A 703 11.56 23.71 1.99
C GLN A 703 11.39 23.97 0.50
N ALA A 704 11.87 23.03 -0.32
CA ALA A 704 11.69 23.01 -1.75
C ALA A 704 11.37 21.58 -2.21
N PHE A 705 10.47 21.44 -3.17
CA PHE A 705 10.23 20.19 -3.89
C PHE A 705 10.23 20.48 -5.38
N GLY A 706 10.76 19.54 -6.16
CA GLY A 706 10.68 19.52 -7.61
C GLY A 706 10.50 18.10 -8.10
N PHE A 707 9.59 17.90 -9.03
CA PHE A 707 9.38 16.68 -9.78
C PHE A 707 9.28 17.03 -11.25
N TYR A 708 9.93 16.23 -12.10
CA TYR A 708 9.81 16.31 -13.54
C TYR A 708 9.74 14.91 -14.13
N ARG A 709 8.73 14.67 -14.97
CA ARG A 709 8.65 13.51 -15.86
C ARG A 709 8.88 14.00 -17.29
N GLY A 710 9.82 13.39 -18.00
CA GLY A 710 10.05 13.64 -19.42
C GLY A 710 8.98 13.03 -20.32
N ARG A 711 9.24 13.04 -21.62
CA ARG A 711 8.35 12.43 -22.62
C ARG A 711 8.24 10.92 -22.38
N GLN A 712 7.01 10.39 -22.36
CA GLN A 712 6.73 8.96 -22.28
C GLN A 712 6.47 8.41 -23.69
N VAL A 713 7.13 7.30 -24.03
CA VAL A 713 6.89 6.55 -25.27
C VAL A 713 5.56 5.81 -25.17
N GLN A 714 4.77 5.80 -26.24
CA GLN A 714 3.61 4.93 -26.44
C GLN A 714 3.77 4.18 -27.77
N LEU A 715 3.13 3.02 -27.91
CA LEU A 715 3.22 2.19 -29.12
C LEU A 715 2.97 2.95 -30.43
N GLN A 716 2.00 3.87 -30.42
CA GLN A 716 1.59 4.68 -31.59
C GLN A 716 1.93 6.18 -31.44
N GLY A 717 2.88 6.57 -30.58
CA GLY A 717 3.23 7.98 -30.39
C GLY A 717 3.84 8.33 -29.04
N PHE A 718 3.56 9.53 -28.52
CA PHE A 718 4.20 10.04 -27.30
C PHE A 718 3.25 10.87 -26.44
N GLN A 719 3.45 10.81 -25.11
CA GLN A 719 2.93 11.85 -24.21
C GLN A 719 4.07 12.74 -23.72
N GLY A 720 3.87 14.05 -23.81
CA GLY A 720 4.79 15.08 -23.33
C GLY A 720 5.03 15.02 -21.82
N GLY A 721 6.22 15.48 -21.43
CA GLY A 721 6.60 15.60 -20.03
C GLY A 721 5.90 16.75 -19.29
N PHE A 722 5.94 16.71 -17.96
CA PHE A 722 5.43 17.79 -17.11
C PHE A 722 6.26 17.97 -15.83
N GLY A 723 6.19 19.18 -15.26
CA GLY A 723 6.93 19.58 -14.06
C GLY A 723 6.03 20.13 -12.95
N VAL A 724 6.25 19.68 -11.73
CA VAL A 724 5.59 20.17 -10.51
C VAL A 724 6.68 20.59 -9.54
N TYR A 725 6.55 21.77 -8.96
CA TYR A 725 7.53 22.31 -8.02
C TYR A 725 6.84 23.18 -6.98
N SER A 726 7.38 23.20 -5.77
CA SER A 726 6.84 24.01 -4.68
C SER A 726 7.95 24.52 -3.76
N LEU A 727 7.65 25.64 -3.11
CA LEU A 727 8.41 26.14 -1.96
C LEU A 727 7.46 26.20 -0.77
N SER A 728 7.97 25.93 0.43
CA SER A 728 7.18 26.14 1.66
C SER A 728 8.03 26.72 2.79
N LEU A 729 7.39 27.55 3.60
CA LEU A 729 7.96 28.14 4.81
C LEU A 729 7.10 27.68 5.99
N ASN A 730 7.67 26.82 6.83
CA ASN A 730 6.98 26.15 7.93
C ASN A 730 7.50 26.62 9.29
N LYS A 731 6.59 26.81 10.25
CA LYS A 731 6.86 27.28 11.59
C LYS A 731 6.38 26.27 12.63
N THR A 732 7.29 25.55 13.26
CA THR A 732 6.95 24.66 14.38
C THR A 732 6.78 25.47 15.67
N PHE A 733 5.76 25.13 16.45
CA PHE A 733 5.48 25.76 17.74
C PHE A 733 6.52 25.37 18.81
N LYS A 734 6.68 26.21 19.86
CA LYS A 734 7.71 25.98 20.90
C LYS A 734 7.59 24.62 21.59
N ASN A 735 6.37 24.10 21.72
CA ASN A 735 6.06 22.82 22.37
C ASN A 735 6.26 21.57 21.48
N LYS A 736 6.72 21.71 20.22
CA LYS A 736 6.79 20.63 19.22
C LYS A 736 5.48 19.82 19.02
N LYS A 737 4.32 20.37 19.40
CA LYS A 737 3.01 19.71 19.21
C LYS A 737 2.29 20.11 17.93
N GLY A 738 2.75 21.14 17.22
CA GLY A 738 2.15 21.52 15.95
C GLY A 738 3.01 22.48 15.13
N ASN A 739 2.52 22.79 13.94
CA ASN A 739 3.09 23.79 13.05
C ASN A 739 1.99 24.55 12.30
N ILE A 740 2.39 25.70 11.76
CA ILE A 740 1.69 26.41 10.70
C ILE A 740 2.67 26.62 9.55
N GLY A 741 2.23 26.48 8.30
CA GLY A 741 3.09 26.60 7.13
C GLY A 741 2.40 27.28 5.96
N PHE A 742 3.14 28.14 5.26
CA PHE A 742 2.72 28.69 3.97
C PHE A 742 3.43 27.92 2.86
N GLY A 743 2.68 27.47 1.85
CA GLY A 743 3.21 26.76 0.69
C GLY A 743 2.74 27.38 -0.61
N ILE A 744 3.62 27.42 -1.61
CA ILE A 744 3.35 27.94 -2.95
C ILE A 744 3.84 26.94 -4.01
N GLU A 745 3.01 26.65 -5.01
CA GLU A 745 3.18 25.56 -5.96
C GLU A 745 3.06 26.09 -7.40
N ASN A 746 3.93 25.64 -8.31
CA ASN A 746 3.97 25.97 -9.75
C ASN A 746 4.01 27.49 -10.09
N PHE A 747 4.55 28.31 -9.19
CA PHE A 747 4.56 29.79 -9.23
C PHE A 747 5.48 30.47 -10.28
N LEU A 748 6.10 29.71 -11.19
CA LEU A 748 6.97 30.26 -12.26
C LEU A 748 6.38 30.11 -13.67
N GLN A 749 5.23 29.44 -13.80
CA GLN A 749 4.54 29.21 -15.07
C GLN A 749 3.07 29.60 -14.92
N SER A 750 2.48 30.21 -15.95
CA SER A 750 1.05 30.53 -15.95
C SER A 750 0.18 29.28 -16.06
N SER A 751 0.64 28.27 -16.81
CA SER A 751 -0.04 26.99 -17.00
C SER A 751 0.95 25.85 -17.26
N MET A 752 0.46 24.62 -17.14
CA MET A 752 1.19 23.39 -17.46
C MET A 752 0.54 22.72 -18.67
N LYS A 753 1.23 22.72 -19.82
CA LYS A 753 0.71 22.18 -21.10
C LYS A 753 1.25 20.77 -21.35
N ILE A 754 0.43 19.75 -21.11
CA ILE A 754 0.70 18.36 -21.48
C ILE A 754 0.29 18.18 -22.94
N ARG A 755 1.23 17.75 -23.78
CA ARG A 755 0.98 17.47 -25.20
C ARG A 755 0.87 15.97 -25.40
N SER A 756 0.03 15.56 -26.34
CA SER A 756 -0.28 14.17 -26.64
C SER A 756 -0.22 13.99 -28.15
N GLU A 757 0.68 13.15 -28.63
CA GLU A 757 0.92 12.89 -30.05
C GLU A 757 0.61 11.43 -30.36
N LEU A 758 -0.22 11.21 -31.37
CA LEU A 758 -0.57 9.92 -31.96
C LEU A 758 -0.25 10.00 -33.45
N ASN A 759 0.49 9.02 -33.96
CA ASN A 759 0.79 8.90 -35.38
C ASN A 759 0.72 7.42 -35.81
N THR A 760 -0.09 7.15 -36.82
CA THR A 760 -0.33 5.83 -37.42
C THR A 760 -0.43 5.99 -38.93
N VAL A 761 -0.65 4.90 -39.68
CA VAL A 761 -0.86 4.95 -41.13
C VAL A 761 -2.09 5.79 -41.51
N THR A 762 -3.12 5.81 -40.67
CA THR A 762 -4.46 6.33 -41.01
C THR A 762 -4.95 7.49 -40.11
N ILE A 763 -4.36 7.66 -38.92
CA ILE A 763 -4.64 8.74 -37.95
C ILE A 763 -3.35 9.48 -37.63
N ASN A 764 -3.36 10.82 -37.79
CA ASN A 764 -2.42 11.72 -37.13
C ASN A 764 -3.20 12.63 -36.17
N GLN A 765 -2.83 12.66 -34.89
CA GLN A 765 -3.57 13.42 -33.88
C GLN A 765 -2.63 14.09 -32.87
N ARG A 766 -2.92 15.36 -32.56
CA ARG A 766 -2.23 16.19 -31.58
C ARG A 766 -3.24 16.79 -30.61
N SER A 767 -3.14 16.45 -29.34
CA SER A 767 -3.94 17.06 -28.28
C SER A 767 -3.07 17.82 -27.29
N VAL A 768 -3.61 18.87 -26.68
CA VAL A 768 -2.99 19.60 -25.58
C VAL A 768 -3.99 19.77 -24.44
N ASN A 769 -3.65 19.21 -23.28
CA ASN A 769 -4.30 19.47 -22.00
C ASN A 769 -3.50 20.55 -21.27
N GLU A 770 -4.13 21.69 -21.02
CA GLU A 770 -3.52 22.84 -20.34
C GLU A 770 -4.12 22.99 -18.95
N LEU A 771 -3.27 22.97 -17.92
CA LEU A 771 -3.70 22.97 -16.52
C LEU A 771 -3.20 24.23 -15.81
N TYR A 772 -4.12 25.06 -15.31
CA TYR A 772 -3.78 26.25 -14.51
C TYR A 772 -3.45 25.80 -13.08
N ASN A 773 -2.19 25.41 -12.88
CA ASN A 773 -1.77 24.63 -11.73
C ASN A 773 -1.14 25.43 -10.56
N PHE A 774 -1.02 26.75 -10.68
CA PHE A 774 -0.61 27.63 -9.57
C PHE A 774 -1.47 27.43 -8.33
N ASN A 775 -0.85 27.26 -7.16
CA ASN A 775 -1.57 27.13 -5.89
C ASN A 775 -0.79 27.82 -4.77
N ALA A 776 -1.48 28.59 -3.93
CA ALA A 776 -0.97 29.05 -2.64
C ALA A 776 -1.87 28.51 -1.54
N LYS A 777 -1.27 27.96 -0.47
CA LYS A 777 -1.98 27.28 0.62
C LYS A 777 -1.39 27.59 1.99
N ILE A 778 -2.25 27.71 2.99
CA ILE A 778 -1.89 27.69 4.41
C ILE A 778 -2.20 26.30 4.94
N ASN A 779 -1.25 25.73 5.68
CA ASN A 779 -1.30 24.40 6.28
C ASN A 779 -1.18 24.56 7.80
N PHE A 780 -1.93 23.75 8.55
CA PHE A 780 -1.90 23.69 10.00
C PHE A 780 -1.88 22.22 10.42
N SER A 781 -1.02 21.89 11.39
CA SER A 781 -1.07 20.59 12.06
C SER A 781 -0.91 20.74 13.57
N TYR A 782 -1.67 19.96 14.34
CA TYR A 782 -1.58 19.92 15.79
C TYR A 782 -1.86 18.53 16.37
N ARG A 783 -1.09 18.14 17.38
CA ARG A 783 -1.16 16.85 18.06
C ARG A 783 -1.53 17.02 19.53
N ILE A 784 -2.70 16.51 19.88
CA ILE A 784 -3.22 16.39 21.24
C ILE A 784 -2.72 15.06 21.84
N GLY A 785 -2.54 15.02 23.18
CA GLY A 785 -2.11 13.83 23.90
C GLY A 785 -0.60 13.54 23.82
N LYS A 786 -0.26 12.27 24.07
CA LYS A 786 1.06 11.62 23.92
C LYS A 786 0.87 10.09 23.97
N MET A 787 1.69 9.35 23.23
CA MET A 787 1.91 7.93 23.50
C MET A 787 3.31 7.72 24.10
N SER A 788 3.40 6.81 25.05
CA SER A 788 4.60 6.51 25.85
C SER A 788 4.74 4.99 26.00
N PHE A 789 5.97 4.49 25.98
CA PHE A 789 6.22 3.05 26.07
C PHE A 789 6.41 2.63 27.53
N GLU A 790 5.39 1.98 28.10
CA GLU A 790 5.50 1.34 29.42
C GLU A 790 6.59 0.24 29.42
N GLN A 791 7.12 -0.10 30.59
CA GLN A 791 8.23 -1.04 30.74
C GLN A 791 7.74 -2.41 31.23
N GLN A 792 7.15 -3.20 30.32
CA GLN A 792 6.89 -4.62 30.58
C GLN A 792 8.13 -5.50 30.34
N GLN A 793 8.22 -6.58 31.12
CA GLN A 793 9.29 -7.58 31.03
C GLN A 793 9.31 -8.30 29.66
N ARG A 794 10.46 -8.91 29.34
CA ARG A 794 10.83 -9.46 28.02
C ARG A 794 9.85 -10.51 27.48
N GLY A 795 8.79 -10.08 26.77
CA GLY A 795 7.87 -10.95 26.04
C GLY A 795 7.90 -10.70 24.53
N ARG A 796 8.30 -11.70 23.73
CA ARG A 796 8.36 -11.64 22.26
C ARG A 796 6.94 -11.71 21.64
N ARG A 797 6.23 -10.58 21.55
CA ARG A 797 4.86 -10.55 20.98
C ARG A 797 4.84 -10.56 19.43
N SER A 798 4.20 -11.58 18.86
CA SER A 798 3.52 -11.69 17.54
C SER A 798 3.76 -10.60 16.47
N THR A 799 4.17 -10.97 15.24
CA THR A 799 4.25 -10.07 14.07
C THR A 799 3.03 -10.18 13.14
N ARG A 800 1.92 -9.56 13.57
CA ARG A 800 0.69 -9.32 12.79
C ARG A 800 0.99 -8.91 11.34
N ARG A 801 0.16 -9.32 10.39
CA ARG A 801 0.30 -9.03 8.94
C ARG A 801 -0.99 -8.37 8.41
N SER A 802 -1.05 -8.10 7.11
CA SER A 802 -2.30 -7.86 6.36
C SER A 802 -2.10 -8.32 4.91
N ILE A 803 -3.20 -8.51 4.18
CA ILE A 803 -3.18 -8.75 2.73
C ILE A 803 -3.20 -7.37 2.03
N ASN A 804 -2.63 -7.32 0.82
CA ASN A 804 -3.04 -6.41 -0.24
C ASN A 804 -3.01 -7.21 -1.56
N ASN A 805 -3.92 -6.91 -2.47
CA ASN A 805 -3.88 -7.39 -3.86
C ASN A 805 -3.62 -6.16 -4.75
N ASP A 806 -2.59 -6.20 -5.59
CA ASP A 806 -2.22 -5.12 -6.53
C ASP A 806 -1.72 -5.66 -7.88
N ASP A 807 -2.28 -6.78 -8.33
CA ASP A 807 -2.14 -7.36 -9.67
C ASP A 807 -2.83 -6.56 -10.76
N MET A 808 -3.92 -5.87 -10.45
CA MET A 808 -4.71 -5.17 -11.46
C MET A 808 -3.91 -4.03 -12.11
N LYS A 809 -3.72 -4.11 -13.44
CA LYS A 809 -3.26 -3.00 -14.27
C LYS A 809 -4.27 -1.87 -14.16
N ASP A 810 -3.93 -0.84 -13.40
CA ASP A 810 -4.74 0.38 -13.31
C ASP A 810 -4.91 1.01 -14.70
N GLY A 811 -6.04 1.66 -14.96
CA GLY A 811 -6.40 2.30 -16.23
C GLY A 811 -5.53 3.51 -16.61
N GLY A 812 -4.37 3.67 -15.98
CA GLY A 812 -3.42 4.79 -16.08
C GLY A 812 -2.66 4.91 -17.40
N GLY A 813 -3.36 4.74 -18.52
CA GLY A 813 -2.95 5.26 -19.83
C GLY A 813 -3.87 6.43 -20.19
N MET A 814 -3.30 7.61 -20.42
CA MET A 814 -4.10 8.82 -20.66
C MET A 814 -4.96 8.69 -21.91
N ASP A 815 -6.18 9.21 -21.82
CA ASP A 815 -7.09 9.32 -22.94
C ASP A 815 -6.53 10.35 -23.93
N MET A 816 -6.02 9.88 -25.07
CA MET A 816 -5.32 10.72 -26.06
C MET A 816 -6.32 11.34 -27.06
N GLY A 817 -7.54 11.68 -26.61
CA GLY A 817 -8.58 12.33 -27.43
C GLY A 817 -9.87 12.67 -26.69
N GLY A 818 -10.21 11.96 -25.61
CA GLY A 818 -11.24 12.36 -24.65
C GLY A 818 -10.64 13.18 -23.50
N GLY A 819 -10.70 14.52 -23.61
CA GLY A 819 -10.18 15.45 -22.59
C GLY A 819 -10.99 15.51 -21.27
N MET A 820 -11.59 14.39 -20.86
CA MET A 820 -12.48 14.26 -19.68
C MET A 820 -11.92 13.31 -18.62
N ASN A 821 -10.94 12.46 -18.95
CA ASN A 821 -10.39 11.46 -18.04
C ASN A 821 -9.06 11.88 -17.37
N GLU A 822 -8.51 13.08 -17.66
CA GLU A 822 -7.30 13.61 -17.00
C GLU A 822 -7.56 14.19 -15.59
N GLY A 823 -8.26 13.41 -14.76
CA GLY A 823 -8.25 13.60 -13.32
C GLY A 823 -6.88 13.22 -12.73
N MET A 824 -5.90 14.12 -12.75
CA MET A 824 -4.58 13.87 -12.16
C MET A 824 -4.69 13.34 -10.73
N GLN A 825 -4.29 12.08 -10.53
CA GLN A 825 -3.79 11.62 -9.24
C GLN A 825 -2.51 12.39 -8.92
N GLN A 826 -2.65 13.57 -8.29
CA GLN A 826 -1.53 14.31 -7.73
C GLN A 826 -0.88 13.41 -6.68
N GLN A 827 0.33 12.90 -6.97
CA GLN A 827 0.99 11.85 -6.19
C GLN A 827 1.31 12.31 -4.76
N ASN A 828 0.35 12.11 -3.86
CA ASN A 828 0.42 12.30 -2.42
C ASN A 828 -0.29 11.13 -1.75
N GLY A 829 0.40 10.47 -0.82
CA GLY A 829 0.07 9.13 -0.34
C GLY A 829 -1.31 8.98 0.28
N GLY A 830 -2.00 7.90 -0.10
CA GLY A 830 -3.31 7.51 0.41
C GLY A 830 -4.02 6.62 -0.59
N GLY A 831 -3.86 5.30 -0.47
CA GLY A 831 -4.47 4.34 -1.39
C GLY A 831 -6.00 4.39 -1.33
N LEU A 832 -6.61 5.06 -2.32
CA LEU A 832 -8.05 5.12 -2.49
C LEU A 832 -8.52 3.86 -3.21
N ARG A 833 -9.13 2.93 -2.47
CA ARG A 833 -10.07 1.95 -3.02
C ARG A 833 -11.46 2.56 -2.92
N MET A 834 -12.38 2.09 -3.76
CA MET A 834 -13.82 2.43 -3.68
C MET A 834 -14.50 1.33 -2.83
N GLY A 835 -15.81 1.02 -2.79
CA GLY A 835 -17.11 1.63 -3.10
C GLY A 835 -18.19 0.83 -2.32
N GLY A 836 -19.21 1.47 -1.72
CA GLY A 836 -20.10 0.82 -0.73
C GLY A 836 -21.43 1.53 -0.43
N GLY A 837 -22.53 0.77 -0.52
CA GLY A 837 -23.92 1.15 -0.28
C GLY A 837 -24.85 0.25 -1.10
N MET A 838 -25.92 -0.32 -0.52
CA MET A 838 -26.82 -1.28 -1.20
C MET A 838 -27.99 -0.57 -1.89
N PRO A 839 -28.28 -0.98 -3.14
CA PRO A 839 -29.67 -1.31 -3.51
C PRO A 839 -29.80 -2.62 -4.31
N ALA A 840 -31.06 -2.93 -4.66
CA ALA A 840 -31.62 -4.03 -5.47
C ALA A 840 -30.68 -4.91 -6.35
N ALA A 841 -30.98 -6.22 -6.38
CA ALA A 841 -30.40 -7.18 -7.30
C ALA A 841 -31.38 -7.56 -8.43
N SER A 842 -30.90 -7.60 -9.67
CA SER A 842 -31.49 -8.33 -10.82
C SER A 842 -30.67 -9.60 -11.06
N THR A 843 -31.23 -10.80 -11.21
CA THR A 843 -32.13 -11.34 -12.27
C THR A 843 -31.48 -11.48 -13.65
N ALA A 844 -30.66 -12.52 -13.78
CA ALA A 844 -30.34 -13.12 -15.07
C ALA A 844 -31.57 -13.81 -15.69
N LYS A 845 -31.64 -13.86 -17.03
CA LYS A 845 -32.58 -14.72 -17.77
C LYS A 845 -31.99 -16.13 -17.92
N PRO A 846 -32.80 -17.20 -17.86
CA PRO A 846 -32.30 -18.56 -18.10
C PRO A 846 -32.10 -18.85 -19.59
N VAL A 847 -31.18 -19.75 -19.89
CA VAL A 847 -30.96 -20.35 -21.21
C VAL A 847 -32.03 -21.43 -21.46
N LEU A 848 -32.54 -21.52 -22.69
CA LEU A 848 -33.41 -22.60 -23.15
C LEU A 848 -32.62 -23.54 -24.07
N PRO A 849 -32.73 -24.87 -23.92
CA PRO A 849 -32.29 -25.83 -24.94
C PRO A 849 -33.14 -25.70 -26.22
N GLU A 850 -32.55 -26.04 -27.37
CA GLU A 850 -33.32 -26.25 -28.60
C GLU A 850 -34.17 -27.52 -28.51
N ALA A 851 -35.27 -27.56 -29.26
CA ALA A 851 -36.21 -28.69 -29.23
C ALA A 851 -35.79 -29.77 -30.24
N ALA A 852 -35.72 -31.02 -29.78
CA ALA A 852 -35.59 -32.17 -30.67
C ALA A 852 -36.92 -32.43 -31.39
N THR A 853 -36.87 -32.58 -32.71
CA THR A 853 -38.03 -32.93 -33.54
C THR A 853 -38.38 -34.42 -33.43
N ASP A 854 -39.64 -34.74 -33.74
CA ASP A 854 -40.22 -36.10 -33.90
C ASP A 854 -40.53 -36.93 -32.65
N THR A 855 -40.45 -36.38 -31.43
CA THR A 855 -41.05 -37.00 -30.23
C THR A 855 -42.43 -36.39 -29.92
N VAL A 856 -43.42 -37.21 -29.58
CA VAL A 856 -44.74 -36.75 -29.10
C VAL A 856 -44.70 -36.59 -27.59
N TYR A 857 -44.45 -35.35 -27.13
CA TYR A 857 -44.34 -35.03 -25.71
C TYR A 857 -45.74 -34.86 -25.08
N GLN A 858 -46.14 -35.80 -24.22
CA GLN A 858 -47.34 -35.64 -23.38
C GLN A 858 -47.00 -34.74 -22.18
N ALA A 859 -47.81 -33.71 -21.94
CA ALA A 859 -47.67 -32.82 -20.80
C ALA A 859 -48.57 -33.23 -19.63
N GLU A 860 -49.73 -33.80 -19.96
CA GLU A 860 -50.70 -34.39 -19.05
C GLU A 860 -50.08 -35.54 -18.23
N GLY A 861 -50.35 -35.52 -16.92
CA GLY A 861 -49.76 -36.45 -15.95
C GLY A 861 -49.45 -35.81 -14.60
N ASN A 862 -48.99 -36.66 -13.67
CA ASN A 862 -48.43 -36.27 -12.38
C ASN A 862 -46.91 -36.09 -12.51
N TRP A 863 -46.38 -35.02 -11.92
CA TRP A 863 -44.96 -34.70 -11.93
C TRP A 863 -44.49 -34.34 -10.51
N VAL A 864 -43.57 -35.13 -9.93
CA VAL A 864 -42.89 -34.79 -8.67
C VAL A 864 -41.76 -33.82 -8.96
N TYR A 865 -41.75 -32.64 -8.34
CA TYR A 865 -40.79 -31.58 -8.64
C TYR A 865 -39.88 -31.22 -7.46
N THR A 866 -38.71 -30.68 -7.83
CA THR A 866 -37.68 -30.16 -6.93
C THR A 866 -37.16 -28.83 -7.46
N VAL A 867 -36.71 -27.95 -6.55
CA VAL A 867 -36.20 -26.61 -6.88
C VAL A 867 -34.77 -26.46 -6.36
N GLU A 868 -33.83 -26.18 -7.26
CA GLU A 868 -32.42 -26.04 -6.91
C GLU A 868 -32.10 -24.69 -6.24
N GLY A 869 -31.07 -24.65 -5.40
CA GLY A 869 -30.65 -23.45 -4.67
C GLY A 869 -31.57 -23.01 -3.53
N GLY A 870 -32.71 -23.67 -3.30
CA GLY A 870 -33.59 -23.44 -2.16
C GLY A 870 -33.05 -23.99 -0.84
N GLN A 871 -33.57 -23.49 0.30
CA GLN A 871 -33.41 -24.18 1.59
C GLN A 871 -34.04 -25.59 1.55
N PRO A 872 -33.66 -26.52 2.46
CA PRO A 872 -34.13 -27.91 2.44
C PRO A 872 -35.66 -28.07 2.41
N GLY A 873 -36.18 -28.96 1.55
CA GLY A 873 -37.61 -29.16 1.34
C GLY A 873 -38.26 -28.20 0.33
N GLY A 874 -37.57 -27.86 -0.75
CA GLY A 874 -38.10 -27.07 -1.88
C GLY A 874 -38.76 -27.94 -2.95
N GLY A 875 -39.60 -28.90 -2.57
CA GLY A 875 -40.24 -29.85 -3.49
C GLY A 875 -41.77 -29.77 -3.53
N GLY A 876 -42.37 -30.69 -4.27
CA GLY A 876 -43.81 -30.89 -4.32
C GLY A 876 -44.27 -31.75 -5.50
N LYS A 877 -45.55 -31.60 -5.86
CA LYS A 877 -46.21 -32.26 -6.99
C LYS A 877 -46.95 -31.25 -7.87
N ILE A 878 -46.87 -31.45 -9.18
CA ILE A 878 -47.65 -30.76 -10.22
C ILE A 878 -48.55 -31.81 -10.89
N THR A 879 -49.81 -31.46 -11.14
CA THR A 879 -50.76 -32.29 -11.89
C THR A 879 -51.21 -31.50 -13.11
N ILE A 880 -50.96 -32.02 -14.32
CA ILE A 880 -51.45 -31.41 -15.57
C ILE A 880 -52.54 -32.30 -16.16
N ILE A 881 -53.67 -31.70 -16.52
CA ILE A 881 -54.85 -32.37 -17.08
C ILE A 881 -55.16 -31.72 -18.43
N LYS A 882 -55.37 -32.55 -19.45
CA LYS A 882 -55.85 -32.12 -20.76
C LYS A 882 -57.33 -32.47 -20.90
N ASP A 883 -58.14 -31.52 -21.36
CA ASP A 883 -59.56 -31.70 -21.68
C ASP A 883 -59.85 -31.06 -23.04
N GLY A 884 -60.16 -31.89 -24.04
CA GLY A 884 -60.11 -31.49 -25.45
C GLY A 884 -58.73 -30.94 -25.83
N ASP A 885 -58.71 -29.73 -26.40
CA ASP A 885 -57.47 -29.01 -26.73
C ASP A 885 -56.95 -28.10 -25.59
N ALA A 886 -57.71 -27.98 -24.48
CA ALA A 886 -57.34 -27.13 -23.35
C ALA A 886 -56.50 -27.89 -22.31
N TYR A 887 -55.50 -27.22 -21.75
CA TYR A 887 -54.74 -27.71 -20.60
C TYR A 887 -55.15 -26.96 -19.33
N SER A 888 -55.14 -27.67 -18.21
CA SER A 888 -55.37 -27.14 -16.87
C SER A 888 -54.52 -27.92 -15.87
N GLY A 889 -54.56 -27.56 -14.58
CA GLY A 889 -53.83 -28.33 -13.59
C GLY A 889 -53.80 -27.73 -12.20
N THR A 890 -53.02 -28.36 -11.34
CA THR A 890 -52.77 -27.96 -9.95
C THR A 890 -51.29 -28.12 -9.59
N ILE A 891 -50.88 -27.42 -8.52
CA ILE A 891 -49.56 -27.58 -7.90
C ILE A 891 -49.70 -27.57 -6.37
N LYS A 892 -48.93 -28.43 -5.71
CA LYS A 892 -48.83 -28.53 -4.26
C LYS A 892 -47.37 -28.66 -3.85
N SER A 893 -46.86 -27.73 -3.03
CA SER A 893 -45.51 -27.85 -2.46
C SER A 893 -45.55 -28.62 -1.15
N ASP A 894 -44.48 -29.36 -0.83
CA ASP A 894 -44.32 -30.05 0.46
C ASP A 894 -44.42 -29.11 1.68
N ARG A 895 -44.19 -27.81 1.45
CA ARG A 895 -44.30 -26.76 2.47
C ARG A 895 -45.71 -26.20 2.67
N MET A 896 -46.70 -26.62 1.88
CA MET A 896 -48.08 -26.11 1.98
C MET A 896 -49.12 -27.25 1.99
N PRO A 897 -50.09 -27.22 2.93
CA PRO A 897 -51.08 -28.29 3.04
C PRO A 897 -52.11 -28.28 1.90
N GLN A 898 -52.37 -27.11 1.32
CA GLN A 898 -53.36 -26.91 0.26
C GLN A 898 -52.74 -26.92 -1.13
N GLU A 899 -53.57 -27.32 -2.09
CA GLU A 899 -53.26 -27.47 -3.50
C GLU A 899 -53.82 -26.28 -4.28
N VAL A 900 -53.01 -25.67 -5.13
CA VAL A 900 -53.30 -24.41 -5.83
C VAL A 900 -53.57 -24.70 -7.30
N LYS A 901 -54.63 -24.10 -7.87
CA LYS A 901 -54.90 -24.22 -9.32
C LYS A 901 -53.87 -23.47 -10.14
N LEU A 902 -53.46 -24.08 -11.25
CA LEU A 902 -52.66 -23.43 -12.28
C LEU A 902 -53.53 -22.50 -13.14
N SER A 903 -52.89 -21.48 -13.70
CA SER A 903 -53.43 -20.50 -14.64
C SER A 903 -52.49 -20.39 -15.85
N LYS A 904 -52.99 -19.88 -16.98
CA LYS A 904 -52.22 -19.76 -18.25
C LYS A 904 -51.51 -21.06 -18.66
N VAL A 905 -52.12 -22.23 -18.43
CA VAL A 905 -51.50 -23.52 -18.77
C VAL A 905 -51.49 -23.68 -20.29
N THR A 906 -50.30 -23.59 -20.89
CA THR A 906 -50.08 -23.62 -22.34
C THR A 906 -48.99 -24.62 -22.66
N VAL A 907 -49.22 -25.45 -23.70
CA VAL A 907 -48.28 -26.48 -24.15
C VAL A 907 -47.99 -26.29 -25.63
N GLU A 908 -46.73 -26.01 -25.96
CA GLU A 908 -46.26 -25.72 -27.31
C GLU A 908 -45.14 -26.70 -27.68
N GLY A 909 -45.51 -27.79 -28.37
CA GLY A 909 -44.60 -28.89 -28.65
C GLY A 909 -44.12 -29.54 -27.35
N ASN A 910 -42.82 -29.43 -27.05
CA ASN A 910 -42.22 -29.92 -25.81
C ASN A 910 -42.16 -28.87 -24.68
N LYS A 911 -42.62 -27.63 -24.92
CA LYS A 911 -42.56 -26.54 -23.94
C LYS A 911 -43.86 -26.45 -23.16
N VAL A 912 -43.76 -26.28 -21.85
CA VAL A 912 -44.89 -26.11 -20.94
C VAL A 912 -44.73 -24.80 -20.18
N TYR A 913 -45.78 -23.99 -20.23
CA TYR A 913 -45.91 -22.73 -19.53
C TYR A 913 -47.10 -22.81 -18.57
N PHE A 914 -46.95 -22.36 -17.33
CA PHE A 914 -48.05 -22.19 -16.38
C PHE A 914 -47.68 -21.17 -15.32
N ALA A 915 -48.69 -20.54 -14.71
CA ALA A 915 -48.50 -19.62 -13.59
C ALA A 915 -49.46 -19.93 -12.44
N TYR A 916 -49.06 -19.67 -11.20
CA TYR A 916 -49.91 -19.85 -10.03
C TYR A 916 -49.62 -18.80 -8.96
N THR A 917 -50.63 -18.44 -8.18
CA THR A 917 -50.52 -17.36 -7.18
C THR A 917 -50.53 -17.93 -5.76
N MET A 918 -49.59 -17.49 -4.95
CA MET A 918 -49.43 -17.89 -3.55
C MET A 918 -49.60 -16.68 -2.63
N ASN A 919 -50.33 -16.83 -1.53
CA ASN A 919 -50.45 -15.76 -0.53
C ASN A 919 -49.42 -15.97 0.61
N PHE A 920 -48.48 -15.04 0.74
CA PHE A 920 -47.46 -15.03 1.78
C PHE A 920 -47.76 -13.91 2.80
N GLY A 921 -48.52 -14.26 3.85
CA GLY A 921 -48.78 -13.38 4.99
C GLY A 921 -49.59 -12.12 4.65
N GLY A 922 -50.51 -12.22 3.69
CA GLY A 922 -51.34 -11.11 3.20
C GLY A 922 -50.91 -10.56 1.84
N ASN A 923 -49.71 -10.91 1.35
CA ASN A 923 -49.22 -10.49 0.03
C ASN A 923 -49.41 -11.61 -0.99
N GLU A 924 -50.13 -11.36 -2.08
CA GLU A 924 -50.25 -12.29 -3.19
C GLU A 924 -49.03 -12.18 -4.13
N VAL A 925 -48.44 -13.32 -4.47
CA VAL A 925 -47.25 -13.43 -5.30
C VAL A 925 -47.51 -14.47 -6.38
N THR A 926 -47.52 -14.04 -7.64
CA THR A 926 -47.60 -14.94 -8.79
C THR A 926 -46.22 -15.50 -9.12
N ILE A 927 -46.19 -16.79 -9.41
CA ILE A 927 -45.01 -17.54 -9.84
C ILE A 927 -45.28 -18.04 -11.26
N ASP A 928 -44.51 -17.57 -12.23
CA ASP A 928 -44.60 -17.97 -13.64
C ASP A 928 -43.51 -19.03 -13.91
N CYS A 929 -43.94 -20.23 -14.31
CA CYS A 929 -43.09 -21.37 -14.67
C CYS A 929 -42.92 -21.46 -16.20
N THR A 930 -41.72 -21.83 -16.64
CA THR A 930 -41.42 -22.19 -18.03
C THR A 930 -40.49 -23.38 -18.03
N ALA A 931 -40.94 -24.49 -18.61
CA ALA A 931 -40.18 -25.74 -18.65
C ALA A 931 -40.24 -26.41 -20.02
N VAL A 932 -39.30 -27.31 -20.24
CA VAL A 932 -39.20 -28.20 -21.39
C VAL A 932 -39.34 -29.63 -20.88
N ILE A 933 -40.23 -30.41 -21.51
CA ILE A 933 -40.35 -31.85 -21.28
C ILE A 933 -39.36 -32.57 -22.20
N ASN A 934 -38.66 -33.55 -21.64
CA ASN A 934 -37.96 -34.57 -22.40
C ASN A 934 -38.28 -35.95 -21.79
N GLU A 935 -39.02 -36.78 -22.55
CA GLU A 935 -39.58 -38.05 -22.08
C GLU A 935 -40.30 -37.93 -20.71
N ASN A 936 -39.72 -38.48 -19.65
CA ASN A 936 -40.27 -38.51 -18.29
C ASN A 936 -39.70 -37.41 -17.38
N GLU A 937 -38.84 -36.52 -17.89
CA GLU A 937 -38.30 -35.37 -17.16
C GLU A 937 -38.91 -34.05 -17.67
N MET A 938 -39.15 -33.12 -16.76
CA MET A 938 -39.53 -31.74 -17.04
C MET A 938 -38.50 -30.82 -16.38
N THR A 939 -37.73 -30.08 -17.18
CA THR A 939 -36.69 -29.16 -16.69
C THR A 939 -36.96 -27.74 -17.12
N GLY A 940 -36.86 -26.79 -16.20
CA GLY A 940 -37.24 -25.40 -16.47
C GLY A 940 -36.84 -24.44 -15.38
N ASN A 941 -37.52 -23.30 -15.32
CA ASN A 941 -37.34 -22.30 -14.27
C ASN A 941 -38.69 -21.79 -13.75
N MET A 942 -38.79 -21.61 -12.43
CA MET A 942 -39.88 -20.89 -11.77
C MET A 942 -39.43 -19.48 -11.39
N ASN A 943 -40.19 -18.49 -11.82
CA ASN A 943 -39.89 -17.07 -11.65
C ASN A 943 -40.86 -16.47 -10.63
N ILE A 944 -40.33 -15.94 -9.52
CA ILE A 944 -41.14 -15.31 -8.46
C ILE A 944 -41.18 -13.80 -8.75
N GLY A 945 -42.15 -13.42 -9.59
CA GLY A 945 -42.19 -12.10 -10.22
C GLY A 945 -40.90 -11.76 -10.96
N THR A 946 -40.55 -10.46 -11.02
CA THR A 946 -39.33 -9.95 -11.65
C THR A 946 -38.08 -10.04 -10.76
N PHE A 947 -38.15 -10.72 -9.61
CA PHE A 947 -37.16 -10.61 -8.53
C PHE A 947 -36.19 -11.79 -8.41
N ARG A 948 -36.62 -13.03 -8.69
CA ARG A 948 -35.77 -14.24 -8.70
C ARG A 948 -36.31 -15.30 -9.65
N SER A 949 -35.38 -16.03 -10.26
CA SER A 949 -35.62 -17.26 -11.01
C SER A 949 -34.93 -18.42 -10.30
N PHE A 950 -35.54 -19.59 -10.27
CA PHE A 950 -34.99 -20.82 -9.68
C PHE A 950 -35.14 -21.99 -10.66
N PRO A 951 -34.09 -22.81 -10.88
CA PRO A 951 -34.22 -24.03 -11.66
C PRO A 951 -35.23 -24.99 -11.01
N ILE A 952 -36.17 -25.49 -11.81
CA ILE A 952 -37.08 -26.58 -11.44
C ILE A 952 -36.72 -27.81 -12.26
N LYS A 953 -36.58 -28.96 -11.58
CA LYS A 953 -36.57 -30.27 -12.22
C LYS A 953 -37.68 -31.13 -11.62
N ALA A 954 -38.51 -31.70 -12.49
CA ALA A 954 -39.56 -32.62 -12.14
C ALA A 954 -39.45 -33.93 -12.93
N THR A 955 -39.94 -35.01 -12.35
CA THR A 955 -40.03 -36.34 -12.96
C THR A 955 -41.46 -36.82 -12.92
N ARG A 956 -41.93 -37.43 -14.01
CA ARG A 956 -43.26 -38.07 -14.11
C ARG A 956 -43.37 -39.21 -13.09
N GLU A 957 -44.53 -39.35 -12.45
CA GLU A 957 -44.89 -40.53 -11.62
C GLU A 957 -45.27 -41.76 -12.46
#